data_AF-A0A1C4VLE4-F1
#
_entry.id   AF-A0A1C4VLE4-F1
#
_cell.length_a   1.000
_cell.length_b   1.000
_cell.length_c   1.000
_cell.angle_alpha   90.00
_cell.angle_beta   90.00
_cell.angle_gamma   90.00
#
_symmetry.space_group_name_H-M   'P 1'
#
loop_
_entity.id
_entity.type
_entity.pdbx_description
1 polymer ?
#
loop_
_entity_poly.entity_id
_entity_poly.type
_entity_poly.pdbx_seq_one_letter_code
_entity_poly.pdbx_strand_id
1 'polypeptide(L)'
;MSGTLRFEILGPQRAWYDDRQIDTGPGKQRAVLAVLLLAAGRAVPTGQIVDAVWPEDPPANGPNVVQKYVAGLRRVLEPDRSPRTPGQVLTLTEAGYRLRVPPEAVDAILFERSVHRARGLRAEGRPADAVAELRAATDLWRGEPLAGLPGPLFDSARHRLVELRAAALETRAELELELGRHRELIGELVELVAEFPLRERLRHQLMLALYRSGRQAEALAAYREIGDLLREEYGIEPGNALQELHRRILRSDPALVPAGTAGQPVPPPPASPPAPAPPAPAPASAPPASAPPASAPPASAPVAPPAPAPTPAIPVPAAEDHVPQQVSPALAAGNQPPHATPAPAPENQVPRQVTPVPAPGLQVPQQVNPSSADQDQAPEPGGPIGPTSGGPALDAMPVGSVPVPPGPNPYAMAGTVPTPPPLAATPAGYPGGPPPFLPEAPAPARARRQAPRWASALGTIAGGALALLSFGCFTWAVIGAYALWRRSWRLGLAAVGYLAAAAVAFGVLATGDPEAEPSYVEVVLVTGLVAVCWPLGAGHVVLLSRGLWQAITGTGSPPSDPLAEHRRVRREQARYLLHHYPAARHELAIGRPDLPRAFDDGGLVDINAVPDQVLAGLPGLSAEQRRQVVMDRWLRGPFGSMEELAGRCLLPPTVSDGLRDVLLFLPPLPPATPPSTAPR
;
A
#
# COMPACT_ATOMS: atom_id res chain seq x y z
N MET A 1 14.23 -7.70 -50.12
CA MET A 1 13.48 -8.65 -49.27
C MET A 1 12.95 -7.80 -48.13
N SER A 2 11.65 -7.80 -47.84
CA SER A 2 11.10 -6.84 -46.88
C SER A 2 11.38 -7.30 -45.45
N GLY A 3 12.41 -6.74 -44.82
CA GLY A 3 12.75 -7.05 -43.44
C GLY A 3 11.66 -6.62 -42.45
N THR A 4 11.55 -7.35 -41.35
CA THR A 4 10.49 -7.20 -40.35
C THR A 4 10.90 -6.16 -39.32
N LEU A 5 10.14 -5.07 -39.23
CA LEU A 5 10.32 -4.07 -38.18
C LEU A 5 9.74 -4.56 -36.84
N ARG A 6 10.49 -4.37 -35.75
CA ARG A 6 10.03 -4.57 -34.37
C ARG A 6 10.46 -3.39 -33.49
N PHE A 7 9.58 -2.96 -32.60
CA PHE A 7 9.74 -1.85 -31.69
C PHE A 7 9.51 -2.30 -30.26
N GLU A 8 10.38 -1.86 -29.37
CA GLU A 8 10.31 -2.15 -27.95
C GLU A 8 10.18 -0.82 -27.19
N ILE A 9 9.10 -0.66 -26.43
CA ILE A 9 8.80 0.50 -25.57
C ILE A 9 8.40 0.12 -24.15
N LEU A 10 8.29 -1.17 -23.82
CA LEU A 10 8.12 -1.70 -22.45
C LEU A 10 9.48 -1.74 -21.71
N GLY A 11 10.23 -0.66 -21.83
CA GLY A 11 11.60 -0.46 -21.40
C GLY A 11 12.20 0.77 -22.09
N PRO A 12 13.53 0.89 -22.13
CA PRO A 12 14.20 1.86 -23.00
C PRO A 12 13.80 1.65 -24.47
N GLN A 13 13.45 2.74 -25.18
CA GLN A 13 12.99 2.64 -26.56
C GLN A 13 14.06 2.03 -27.47
N ARG A 14 13.73 0.91 -28.13
CA ARG A 14 14.56 0.28 -29.17
C ARG A 14 13.75 -0.01 -30.44
N ALA A 15 14.43 -0.04 -31.57
CA ALA A 15 13.89 -0.51 -32.84
C ALA A 15 14.83 -1.54 -33.46
N TRP A 16 14.25 -2.48 -34.18
CA TRP A 16 14.92 -3.59 -34.85
C TRP A 16 14.40 -3.69 -36.28
N TYR A 17 15.27 -4.04 -37.21
CA TYR A 17 14.92 -4.44 -38.58
C TYR A 17 15.54 -5.82 -38.81
N ASP A 18 14.68 -6.82 -38.93
CA ASP A 18 15.02 -8.22 -38.68
C ASP A 18 15.76 -8.33 -37.33
N ASP A 19 16.90 -9.03 -37.28
CA ASP A 19 17.69 -9.23 -36.07
C ASP A 19 18.65 -8.05 -35.75
N ARG A 20 18.67 -7.00 -36.57
CA ARG A 20 19.59 -5.86 -36.37
C ARG A 20 18.91 -4.71 -35.63
N GLN A 21 19.41 -4.38 -34.44
CA GLN A 21 19.01 -3.15 -33.73
C GLN A 21 19.39 -1.92 -34.56
N ILE A 22 18.48 -0.94 -34.66
CA ILE A 22 18.71 0.31 -35.39
C ILE A 22 18.74 1.50 -34.43
N ASP A 23 19.66 2.43 -34.66
CA ASP A 23 19.66 3.73 -33.99
C ASP A 23 18.52 4.62 -34.52
N THR A 24 17.52 4.87 -33.68
CA THR A 24 16.39 5.76 -33.96
C THR A 24 16.73 7.24 -33.81
N GLY A 25 17.98 7.57 -33.44
CA GLY A 25 18.58 8.91 -33.50
C GLY A 25 18.53 9.68 -32.17
N PRO A 26 18.69 11.03 -32.23
CA PRO A 26 18.73 11.87 -31.04
C PRO A 26 17.42 11.86 -30.22
N GLY A 27 17.49 12.25 -28.95
CA GLY A 27 16.37 12.18 -28.00
C GLY A 27 15.03 12.77 -28.49
N LYS A 28 15.03 13.89 -29.22
CA LYS A 28 13.81 14.47 -29.80
C LYS A 28 13.28 13.67 -31.01
N GLN A 29 14.14 13.03 -31.80
CA GLN A 29 13.74 12.11 -32.87
C GLN A 29 13.11 10.83 -32.30
N ARG A 30 13.70 10.31 -31.22
CA ARG A 30 13.17 9.20 -30.41
C ARG A 30 11.80 9.50 -29.82
N ALA A 31 11.64 10.70 -29.25
CA ALA A 31 10.35 11.19 -28.73
C ALA A 31 9.27 11.27 -29.83
N VAL A 32 9.58 11.79 -31.03
CA VAL A 32 8.65 11.78 -32.19
C VAL A 32 8.25 10.35 -32.54
N LEU A 33 9.19 9.40 -32.58
CA LEU A 33 8.87 7.99 -32.84
C LEU A 33 7.99 7.39 -31.72
N ALA A 34 8.25 7.73 -30.45
CA ALA A 34 7.49 7.22 -29.31
C ALA A 34 6.02 7.69 -29.33
N VAL A 35 5.75 8.96 -29.66
CA VAL A 35 4.39 9.47 -29.88
C VAL A 35 3.68 8.66 -30.96
N LEU A 36 4.36 8.36 -32.06
CA LEU A 36 3.81 7.60 -33.18
C LEU A 36 3.66 6.09 -32.89
N LEU A 37 4.43 5.53 -31.95
CA LEU A 37 4.28 4.15 -31.47
C LEU A 37 3.09 4.00 -30.51
N LEU A 38 2.91 4.95 -29.57
CA LEU A 38 1.72 5.02 -28.70
C LEU A 38 0.41 5.22 -29.50
N ALA A 39 0.52 5.79 -30.69
CA ALA A 39 -0.55 5.95 -31.66
C ALA A 39 -0.42 5.02 -32.89
N ALA A 40 0.33 3.90 -32.80
CA ALA A 40 0.59 3.07 -33.97
C ALA A 40 -0.72 2.60 -34.65
N GLY A 41 -0.69 2.58 -35.99
CA GLY A 41 -1.89 2.34 -36.79
C GLY A 41 -2.87 3.51 -36.88
N ARG A 42 -2.72 4.59 -36.10
CA ARG A 42 -3.54 5.83 -36.15
C ARG A 42 -2.73 7.02 -36.67
N ALA A 43 -3.42 8.06 -37.14
CA ALA A 43 -2.78 9.32 -37.54
C ALA A 43 -2.69 10.27 -36.34
N VAL A 44 -1.55 10.96 -36.20
CA VAL A 44 -1.31 11.98 -35.18
C VAL A 44 -1.09 13.33 -35.86
N PRO A 45 -1.91 14.36 -35.57
CA PRO A 45 -1.72 15.71 -36.08
C PRO A 45 -0.34 16.27 -35.73
N THR A 46 0.29 16.97 -36.67
CA THR A 46 1.64 17.54 -36.48
C THR A 46 1.74 18.45 -35.25
N GLY A 47 0.68 19.21 -34.93
CA GLY A 47 0.60 20.01 -33.70
C GLY A 47 0.76 19.16 -32.44
N GLN A 48 -0.01 18.09 -32.29
CA GLN A 48 0.09 17.18 -31.14
C GLN A 48 1.48 16.53 -31.01
N ILE A 49 2.18 16.29 -32.12
CA ILE A 49 3.58 15.82 -32.10
C ILE A 49 4.52 16.91 -31.57
N VAL A 50 4.29 18.18 -31.94
CA VAL A 50 5.05 19.31 -31.38
C VAL A 50 4.77 19.44 -29.88
N ASP A 51 3.51 19.48 -29.47
CA ASP A 51 3.10 19.68 -28.07
C ASP A 51 3.64 18.56 -27.16
N ALA A 52 3.59 17.30 -27.62
CA ALA A 52 4.09 16.15 -26.88
C ALA A 52 5.63 16.10 -26.76
N VAL A 53 6.35 16.62 -27.75
CA VAL A 53 7.83 16.57 -27.81
C VAL A 53 8.47 17.85 -27.24
N TRP A 54 7.74 18.96 -27.20
CA TRP A 54 8.15 20.25 -26.63
C TRP A 54 7.00 20.90 -25.82
N PRO A 55 6.69 20.39 -24.62
CA PRO A 55 5.55 20.86 -23.83
C PRO A 55 5.69 22.28 -23.26
N GLU A 56 6.92 22.79 -23.13
CA GLU A 56 7.22 24.11 -22.52
C GLU A 56 7.74 25.15 -23.52
N ASP A 57 8.68 24.74 -24.40
CA ASP A 57 9.33 25.61 -25.39
C ASP A 57 9.19 25.00 -26.81
N PRO A 58 8.02 25.13 -27.45
CA PRO A 58 7.79 24.64 -28.80
C PRO A 58 8.55 25.52 -29.81
N PRO A 59 9.37 24.93 -30.70
CA PRO A 59 10.12 25.71 -31.67
C PRO A 59 9.17 26.47 -32.61
N ALA A 60 9.49 27.74 -32.89
CA ALA A 60 8.68 28.64 -33.74
C ALA A 60 8.33 28.09 -35.13
N ASN A 61 9.02 27.05 -35.60
CA ASN A 61 8.72 26.33 -36.84
C ASN A 61 8.56 24.81 -36.63
N GLY A 62 7.83 24.43 -35.57
CA GLY A 62 7.57 23.05 -35.14
C GLY A 62 7.20 22.07 -36.26
N PRO A 63 6.26 22.40 -37.19
CA PRO A 63 5.91 21.50 -38.29
C PRO A 63 7.10 21.10 -39.17
N ASN A 64 8.01 22.04 -39.48
CA ASN A 64 9.21 21.75 -40.28
C ASN A 64 10.27 20.99 -39.47
N VAL A 65 10.34 21.21 -38.15
CA VAL A 65 11.20 20.42 -37.25
C VAL A 65 10.71 18.96 -37.16
N VAL A 66 9.40 18.72 -37.04
CA VAL A 66 8.81 17.37 -37.09
C VAL A 66 9.07 16.71 -38.44
N GLN A 67 8.89 17.42 -39.56
CA GLN A 67 9.25 16.92 -40.90
C GLN A 67 10.71 16.45 -40.98
N LYS A 68 11.65 17.20 -40.41
CA LYS A 68 13.08 16.83 -40.37
C LYS A 68 13.30 15.52 -39.61
N TYR A 69 12.68 15.35 -38.44
CA TYR A 69 12.79 14.11 -37.66
C TYR A 69 12.10 12.92 -38.33
N VAL A 70 10.93 13.11 -38.94
CA VAL A 70 10.25 12.05 -39.72
C VAL A 70 11.09 11.66 -40.96
N ALA A 71 11.75 12.61 -41.61
CA ALA A 71 12.68 12.31 -42.70
C ALA A 71 13.92 11.54 -42.23
N GLY A 72 14.42 11.81 -41.01
CA GLY A 72 15.44 11.01 -40.34
C GLY A 72 14.97 9.58 -40.09
N LEU A 73 13.82 9.42 -39.42
CA LEU A 73 13.22 8.12 -39.11
C LEU A 73 12.94 7.28 -40.36
N ARG A 74 12.43 7.88 -41.46
CA ARG A 74 12.22 7.16 -42.73
C ARG A 74 13.48 6.55 -43.32
N ARG A 75 14.64 7.20 -43.21
CA ARG A 75 15.93 6.64 -43.68
C ARG A 75 16.39 5.43 -42.86
N VAL A 76 15.97 5.39 -41.60
CA VAL A 76 16.40 4.43 -40.59
C VAL A 76 15.49 3.20 -40.57
N LEU A 77 14.18 3.41 -40.64
CA LEU A 77 13.17 2.35 -40.62
C LEU A 77 12.92 1.70 -41.99
N GLU A 78 13.29 2.38 -43.08
CA GLU A 78 13.11 1.90 -44.46
C GLU A 78 14.46 1.95 -45.20
N PRO A 79 15.47 1.14 -44.81
CA PRO A 79 16.84 1.25 -45.34
C PRO A 79 16.94 0.96 -46.85
N ASP A 80 16.16 -0.02 -47.33
CA ASP A 80 16.10 -0.42 -48.75
C ASP A 80 15.31 0.57 -49.63
N ARG A 81 14.76 1.63 -49.05
CA ARG A 81 13.88 2.57 -49.74
C ARG A 81 14.68 3.51 -50.63
N SER A 82 14.36 3.50 -51.92
CA SER A 82 14.94 4.43 -52.89
C SER A 82 14.87 5.90 -52.41
N PRO A 83 15.89 6.74 -52.70
CA PRO A 83 15.82 8.16 -52.46
C PRO A 83 14.59 8.79 -53.15
N ARG A 84 13.99 9.79 -52.51
CA ARG A 84 12.81 10.55 -52.99
C ARG A 84 11.47 9.79 -53.12
N THR A 85 11.40 8.46 -52.99
CA THR A 85 10.10 7.77 -52.86
C THR A 85 9.37 8.12 -51.55
N PRO A 86 8.02 8.08 -51.49
CA PRO A 86 7.25 8.16 -50.25
C PRO A 86 7.65 7.05 -49.27
N GLY A 87 7.55 7.31 -47.95
CA GLY A 87 7.69 6.27 -46.94
C GLY A 87 6.38 5.48 -46.80
N GLN A 88 6.48 4.16 -46.75
CA GLN A 88 5.36 3.22 -46.59
C GLN A 88 5.07 2.96 -45.11
N VAL A 89 6.13 2.86 -44.29
CA VAL A 89 6.05 2.66 -42.84
C VAL A 89 5.61 3.96 -42.14
N LEU A 90 6.26 5.09 -42.45
CA LEU A 90 5.89 6.41 -41.92
C LEU A 90 5.19 7.23 -43.00
N THR A 91 3.86 7.14 -43.04
CA THR A 91 3.03 7.88 -44.00
C THR A 91 2.62 9.26 -43.47
N LEU A 92 2.49 10.23 -44.38
CA LEU A 92 1.78 11.49 -44.11
C LEU A 92 0.36 11.33 -44.69
N THR A 93 -0.63 11.75 -43.91
CA THR A 93 -2.06 11.73 -44.24
C THR A 93 -2.65 13.11 -44.00
N GLU A 94 -3.88 13.37 -44.46
CA GLU A 94 -4.59 14.63 -44.19
C GLU A 94 -4.73 14.92 -42.69
N ALA A 95 -4.87 13.87 -41.86
CA ALA A 95 -4.95 13.96 -40.41
C ALA A 95 -3.57 14.02 -39.69
N GLY A 96 -2.46 14.09 -40.44
CA GLY A 96 -1.09 14.11 -39.90
C GLY A 96 -0.30 12.82 -40.14
N TYR A 97 0.67 12.51 -39.28
CA TYR A 97 1.59 11.39 -39.48
C TYR A 97 1.03 10.08 -38.93
N ARG A 98 1.15 9.00 -39.71
CA ARG A 98 0.70 7.66 -39.34
C ARG A 98 1.82 6.65 -39.49
N LEU A 99 2.14 5.95 -38.39
CA LEU A 99 3.02 4.79 -38.39
C LEU A 99 2.20 3.54 -38.76
N ARG A 100 2.57 2.92 -39.89
CA ARG A 100 1.97 1.70 -40.43
C ARG A 100 2.88 0.52 -40.16
N VAL A 101 2.60 -0.17 -39.06
CA VAL A 101 3.28 -1.40 -38.63
C VAL A 101 2.20 -2.41 -38.22
N PRO A 102 2.43 -3.73 -38.34
CA PRO A 102 1.51 -4.72 -37.79
C PRO A 102 1.44 -4.57 -36.26
N PRO A 103 0.29 -4.84 -35.60
CA PRO A 103 0.15 -4.76 -34.14
C PRO A 103 1.22 -5.54 -33.36
N GLU A 104 1.67 -6.65 -33.91
CA GLU A 104 2.67 -7.57 -33.36
C GLU A 104 4.10 -6.98 -33.39
N ALA A 105 4.34 -5.93 -34.19
CA ALA A 105 5.63 -5.24 -34.25
C ALA A 105 5.87 -4.27 -33.07
N VAL A 106 4.90 -4.00 -32.21
CA VAL A 106 5.06 -3.11 -31.05
C VAL A 106 4.76 -3.90 -29.78
N ASP A 107 5.78 -4.09 -28.94
CA ASP A 107 5.69 -4.88 -27.70
C ASP A 107 4.53 -4.48 -26.77
N ALA A 108 4.25 -3.18 -26.60
CA ALA A 108 3.12 -2.70 -25.81
C ALA A 108 1.75 -3.11 -26.39
N ILE A 109 1.61 -3.13 -27.72
CA ILE A 109 0.36 -3.54 -28.39
C ILE A 109 0.21 -5.06 -28.36
N LEU A 110 1.33 -5.79 -28.52
CA LEU A 110 1.37 -7.24 -28.33
C LEU A 110 0.98 -7.61 -26.89
N PHE A 111 1.52 -6.92 -25.90
CA PHE A 111 1.17 -7.06 -24.48
C PHE A 111 -0.31 -6.81 -24.22
N GLU A 112 -0.86 -5.69 -24.69
CA GLU A 112 -2.30 -5.36 -24.56
C GLU A 112 -3.19 -6.44 -25.18
N ARG A 113 -2.80 -6.98 -26.35
CA ARG A 113 -3.52 -8.07 -27.04
C ARG A 113 -3.41 -9.40 -26.28
N SER A 114 -2.25 -9.76 -25.76
CA SER A 114 -2.05 -10.99 -24.99
C SER A 114 -2.82 -10.95 -23.67
N VAL A 115 -2.86 -9.81 -22.97
CA VAL A 115 -3.71 -9.62 -21.77
C VAL A 115 -5.20 -9.77 -22.12
N HIS A 116 -5.65 -9.26 -23.27
CA HIS A 116 -7.03 -9.45 -23.72
C HIS A 116 -7.32 -10.93 -24.08
N ARG A 117 -6.40 -11.59 -24.78
CA ARG A 117 -6.50 -13.01 -25.17
C ARG A 117 -6.53 -13.94 -23.96
N ALA A 118 -5.72 -13.68 -22.93
CA ALA A 118 -5.74 -14.41 -21.67
C ALA A 118 -7.09 -14.34 -20.95
N ARG A 119 -7.80 -13.20 -21.02
CA ARG A 119 -9.17 -13.08 -20.48
C ARG A 119 -10.16 -13.95 -21.25
N GLY A 120 -10.03 -14.02 -22.58
CA GLY A 120 -10.79 -14.96 -23.41
C GLY A 120 -10.55 -16.41 -23.02
N LEU A 121 -9.27 -16.82 -22.91
CA LEU A 121 -8.87 -18.17 -22.48
C LEU A 121 -9.40 -18.52 -21.07
N ARG A 122 -9.40 -17.58 -20.12
CA ARG A 122 -10.05 -17.78 -18.80
C ARG A 122 -11.55 -18.02 -18.93
N ALA A 123 -12.25 -17.23 -19.75
CA ALA A 123 -13.69 -17.38 -19.98
C ALA A 123 -14.06 -18.68 -20.72
N GLU A 124 -13.17 -19.20 -21.56
CA GLU A 124 -13.26 -20.52 -22.20
C GLU A 124 -13.00 -21.70 -21.23
N GLY A 125 -12.70 -21.44 -19.96
CA GLY A 125 -12.36 -22.49 -18.99
C GLY A 125 -10.94 -23.05 -19.17
N ARG A 126 -10.02 -22.29 -19.77
CA ARG A 126 -8.64 -22.68 -20.08
C ARG A 126 -7.61 -21.87 -19.27
N PRO A 127 -7.62 -21.96 -17.92
CA PRO A 127 -6.75 -21.15 -17.06
C PRO A 127 -5.26 -21.40 -17.29
N ALA A 128 -4.85 -22.63 -17.64
CA ALA A 128 -3.46 -22.96 -17.93
C ALA A 128 -2.92 -22.23 -19.18
N ASP A 129 -3.74 -22.15 -20.24
CA ASP A 129 -3.39 -21.42 -21.47
C ASP A 129 -3.39 -19.90 -21.22
N ALA A 130 -4.34 -19.40 -20.42
CA ALA A 130 -4.37 -17.99 -20.00
C ALA A 130 -3.12 -17.59 -19.20
N VAL A 131 -2.62 -18.48 -18.33
CA VAL A 131 -1.36 -18.30 -17.61
C VAL A 131 -0.16 -18.27 -18.55
N ALA A 132 -0.08 -19.20 -19.50
CA ALA A 132 1.02 -19.24 -20.48
C ALA A 132 1.07 -17.95 -21.32
N GLU A 133 -0.09 -17.46 -21.77
CA GLU A 133 -0.22 -16.20 -22.50
C GLU A 133 0.22 -15.00 -21.64
N LEU A 134 -0.18 -14.93 -20.37
CA LEU A 134 0.23 -13.85 -19.46
C LEU A 134 1.72 -13.88 -19.11
N ARG A 135 2.33 -15.06 -18.96
CA ARG A 135 3.78 -15.21 -18.77
C ARG A 135 4.54 -14.65 -19.98
N ALA A 136 4.23 -15.14 -21.19
CA ALA A 136 4.83 -14.65 -22.42
C ALA A 136 4.63 -13.13 -22.63
N ALA A 137 3.46 -12.59 -22.23
CA ALA A 137 3.19 -11.16 -22.26
C ALA A 137 4.09 -10.37 -21.29
N THR A 138 4.25 -10.83 -20.05
CA THR A 138 5.12 -10.16 -19.06
C THR A 138 6.60 -10.24 -19.42
N ASP A 139 7.04 -11.28 -20.13
CA ASP A 139 8.44 -11.44 -20.55
C ASP A 139 8.87 -10.43 -21.64
N LEU A 140 7.91 -9.70 -22.24
CA LEU A 140 8.18 -8.56 -23.12
C LEU A 140 8.79 -7.36 -22.38
N TRP A 141 8.60 -7.29 -21.05
CA TRP A 141 9.01 -6.16 -20.23
C TRP A 141 10.51 -6.18 -19.94
N ARG A 142 11.18 -5.06 -20.22
CA ARG A 142 12.64 -4.91 -20.12
C ARG A 142 13.03 -3.78 -19.16
N GLY A 143 12.11 -3.40 -18.26
CA GLY A 143 12.25 -2.30 -17.30
C GLY A 143 11.14 -1.26 -17.45
N GLU A 144 11.47 -0.01 -17.10
CA GLU A 144 10.54 1.11 -17.09
C GLU A 144 10.11 1.52 -18.52
N PRO A 145 8.80 1.54 -18.86
CA PRO A 145 8.34 1.88 -20.20
C PRO A 145 8.78 3.27 -20.64
N LEU A 146 9.22 3.42 -21.89
CA LEU A 146 9.68 4.71 -22.43
C LEU A 146 10.79 5.37 -21.60
N ALA A 147 11.66 4.57 -20.96
CA ALA A 147 12.77 5.08 -20.15
C ALA A 147 13.63 6.10 -20.91
N GLY A 148 13.94 7.22 -20.26
CA GLY A 148 14.73 8.32 -20.82
C GLY A 148 13.97 9.25 -21.78
N LEU A 149 12.63 9.16 -21.84
CA LEU A 149 11.75 10.11 -22.56
C LEU A 149 10.88 10.89 -21.56
N PRO A 150 11.25 12.14 -21.20
CA PRO A 150 10.50 12.96 -20.26
C PRO A 150 9.34 13.71 -20.94
N GLY A 151 8.25 13.93 -20.20
CA GLY A 151 7.18 14.85 -20.55
C GLY A 151 5.78 14.27 -20.37
N PRO A 152 4.74 15.11 -20.16
CA PRO A 152 3.45 14.67 -19.62
C PRO A 152 2.76 13.52 -20.37
N LEU A 153 2.90 13.48 -21.70
CA LEU A 153 2.36 12.39 -22.52
C LEU A 153 3.07 11.06 -22.27
N PHE A 154 4.41 11.06 -22.15
CA PHE A 154 5.18 9.86 -21.87
C PHE A 154 4.99 9.39 -20.43
N ASP A 155 4.88 10.32 -19.48
CA ASP A 155 4.62 10.02 -18.08
C ASP A 155 3.23 9.39 -17.90
N SER A 156 2.19 9.98 -18.53
CA SER A 156 0.85 9.38 -18.56
C SER A 156 0.82 8.00 -19.21
N ALA A 157 1.54 7.82 -20.33
CA ALA A 157 1.64 6.52 -21.01
C ALA A 157 2.38 5.48 -20.15
N ARG A 158 3.47 5.88 -19.48
CA ARG A 158 4.27 5.06 -18.55
C ARG A 158 3.41 4.57 -17.38
N HIS A 159 2.67 5.48 -16.73
CA HIS A 159 1.69 5.11 -15.69
C HIS A 159 0.63 4.13 -16.23
N ARG A 160 0.00 4.41 -17.37
CA ARG A 160 -1.01 3.52 -17.98
C ARG A 160 -0.46 2.11 -18.22
N LEU A 161 0.76 2.00 -18.75
CA LEU A 161 1.39 0.72 -19.04
C LEU A 161 1.73 -0.03 -17.76
N VAL A 162 2.32 0.63 -16.76
CA VAL A 162 2.67 0.03 -15.45
C VAL A 162 1.41 -0.46 -14.73
N GLU A 163 0.33 0.31 -14.75
CA GLU A 163 -0.98 -0.08 -14.20
C GLU A 163 -1.53 -1.34 -14.89
N LEU A 164 -1.39 -1.44 -16.22
CA LEU A 164 -1.78 -2.63 -16.98
C LEU A 164 -0.89 -3.84 -16.66
N ARG A 165 0.43 -3.64 -16.43
CA ARG A 165 1.35 -4.70 -15.97
C ARG A 165 0.93 -5.25 -14.62
N ALA A 166 0.68 -4.38 -13.65
CA ALA A 166 0.24 -4.79 -12.32
C ALA A 166 -1.08 -5.58 -12.40
N ALA A 167 -2.07 -5.12 -13.16
CA ALA A 167 -3.32 -5.85 -13.37
C ALA A 167 -3.14 -7.20 -14.09
N ALA A 168 -2.19 -7.32 -15.02
CA ALA A 168 -1.86 -8.57 -15.70
C ALA A 168 -1.17 -9.58 -14.75
N LEU A 169 -0.24 -9.11 -13.92
CA LEU A 169 0.45 -9.89 -12.89
C LEU A 169 -0.51 -10.36 -11.80
N GLU A 170 -1.39 -9.48 -11.31
CA GLU A 170 -2.50 -9.82 -10.41
C GLU A 170 -3.41 -10.91 -11.04
N THR A 171 -3.73 -10.81 -12.32
CA THR A 171 -4.55 -11.82 -13.02
C THR A 171 -3.80 -13.15 -13.16
N ARG A 172 -2.49 -13.11 -13.46
CA ARG A 172 -1.65 -14.32 -13.53
C ARG A 172 -1.62 -15.02 -12.17
N ALA A 173 -1.28 -14.30 -11.11
CA ALA A 173 -1.16 -14.86 -9.77
C ALA A 173 -2.48 -15.47 -9.26
N GLU A 174 -3.63 -14.89 -9.62
CA GLU A 174 -4.95 -15.47 -9.34
C GLU A 174 -5.11 -16.84 -10.02
N LEU A 175 -4.85 -16.93 -11.33
CA LEU A 175 -4.98 -18.16 -12.11
C LEU A 175 -3.99 -19.25 -11.65
N GLU A 176 -2.76 -18.88 -11.30
CA GLU A 176 -1.76 -19.81 -10.76
C GLU A 176 -2.22 -20.40 -9.40
N LEU A 177 -2.93 -19.59 -8.58
CA LEU A 177 -3.54 -20.04 -7.32
C LEU A 177 -4.81 -20.87 -7.52
N GLU A 178 -5.58 -20.64 -8.59
CA GLU A 178 -6.69 -21.53 -9.03
C GLU A 178 -6.14 -22.88 -9.50
N LEU A 179 -5.01 -22.89 -10.22
CA LEU A 179 -4.29 -24.09 -10.67
C LEU A 179 -3.52 -24.83 -9.55
N GLY A 180 -3.57 -24.34 -8.30
CA GLY A 180 -2.95 -24.99 -7.16
C GLY A 180 -1.43 -24.78 -7.01
N ARG A 181 -0.80 -23.89 -7.80
CA ARG A 181 0.65 -23.62 -7.78
C ARG A 181 1.08 -22.69 -6.63
N HIS A 182 0.42 -22.81 -5.49
CA HIS A 182 0.53 -21.86 -4.37
C HIS A 182 1.92 -21.85 -3.70
N ARG A 183 2.69 -22.95 -3.75
CA ARG A 183 4.06 -22.97 -3.18
C ARG A 183 5.08 -22.29 -4.09
N GLU A 184 5.03 -22.60 -5.39
CA GLU A 184 5.94 -22.07 -6.42
C GLU A 184 5.82 -20.55 -6.53
N LEU A 185 4.60 -20.02 -6.40
CA LEU A 185 4.29 -18.61 -6.59
C LEU A 185 4.72 -17.71 -5.41
N ILE A 186 5.08 -18.22 -4.23
CA ILE A 186 5.38 -17.37 -3.05
C ILE A 186 6.58 -16.46 -3.31
N GLY A 187 7.66 -16.96 -3.90
CA GLY A 187 8.86 -16.17 -4.17
C GLY A 187 8.55 -14.97 -5.09
N GLU A 188 7.89 -15.25 -6.22
CA GLU A 188 7.42 -14.23 -7.15
C GLU A 188 6.48 -13.23 -6.48
N LEU A 189 5.52 -13.70 -5.67
CA LEU A 189 4.57 -12.81 -4.98
C LEU A 189 5.25 -11.90 -3.95
N VAL A 190 6.33 -12.33 -3.30
CA VAL A 190 7.13 -11.46 -2.41
C VAL A 190 7.81 -10.34 -3.20
N GLU A 191 8.41 -10.66 -4.35
CA GLU A 191 9.04 -9.66 -5.24
C GLU A 191 8.00 -8.67 -5.78
N LEU A 192 6.85 -9.16 -6.26
CA LEU A 192 5.74 -8.34 -6.73
C LEU A 192 5.13 -7.47 -5.62
N VAL A 193 5.10 -7.98 -4.38
CA VAL A 193 4.64 -7.23 -3.21
C VAL A 193 5.62 -6.11 -2.84
N ALA A 194 6.92 -6.29 -3.06
CA ALA A 194 7.93 -5.25 -2.92
C ALA A 194 7.90 -4.22 -4.07
N GLU A 195 7.70 -4.66 -5.32
CA GLU A 195 7.61 -3.76 -6.49
C GLU A 195 6.35 -2.88 -6.46
N PHE A 196 5.21 -3.42 -5.97
CA PHE A 196 3.92 -2.73 -5.98
C PHE A 196 3.31 -2.61 -4.57
N PRO A 197 3.88 -1.79 -3.67
CA PRO A 197 3.58 -1.82 -2.24
C PRO A 197 2.12 -1.51 -1.86
N LEU A 198 1.39 -0.77 -2.70
CA LEU A 198 -0.01 -0.38 -2.45
C LEU A 198 -1.05 -1.32 -3.08
N ARG A 199 -0.61 -2.37 -3.80
CA ARG A 199 -1.51 -3.32 -4.47
C ARG A 199 -2.00 -4.39 -3.51
N GLU A 200 -3.10 -4.10 -2.82
CA GLU A 200 -3.76 -5.03 -1.89
C GLU A 200 -4.11 -6.39 -2.51
N ARG A 201 -4.38 -6.48 -3.82
CA ARG A 201 -4.66 -7.75 -4.51
C ARG A 201 -3.44 -8.68 -4.53
N LEU A 202 -2.24 -8.15 -4.74
CA LEU A 202 -0.99 -8.93 -4.63
C LEU A 202 -0.74 -9.38 -3.19
N ARG A 203 -1.04 -8.53 -2.19
CA ARG A 203 -1.00 -8.93 -0.77
C ARG A 203 -1.98 -10.07 -0.48
N HIS A 204 -3.22 -9.97 -0.95
CA HIS A 204 -4.25 -11.00 -0.78
C HIS A 204 -3.78 -12.34 -1.35
N GLN A 205 -3.16 -12.32 -2.53
CA GLN A 205 -2.61 -13.50 -3.18
C GLN A 205 -1.43 -14.09 -2.40
N LEU A 206 -0.50 -13.25 -1.90
CA LEU A 206 0.60 -13.69 -1.04
C LEU A 206 0.10 -14.33 0.26
N MET A 207 -0.84 -13.67 0.96
CA MET A 207 -1.46 -14.19 2.18
C MET A 207 -2.13 -15.55 1.94
N LEU A 208 -2.88 -15.70 0.83
CA LEU A 208 -3.54 -16.94 0.47
C LEU A 208 -2.54 -18.04 0.09
N ALA A 209 -1.48 -17.70 -0.64
CA ALA A 209 -0.40 -18.61 -1.03
C ALA A 209 0.36 -19.16 0.18
N LEU A 210 0.73 -18.28 1.12
CA LEU A 210 1.37 -18.61 2.39
C LEU A 210 0.48 -19.51 3.24
N TYR A 211 -0.79 -19.13 3.44
CA TYR A 211 -1.76 -19.91 4.23
C TYR A 211 -1.98 -21.32 3.64
N ARG A 212 -2.24 -21.45 2.34
CA ARG A 212 -2.39 -22.75 1.65
C ARG A 212 -1.12 -23.60 1.71
N SER A 213 0.04 -22.98 1.94
CA SER A 213 1.33 -23.66 2.09
C SER A 213 1.67 -24.02 3.55
N GLY A 214 0.76 -23.78 4.50
CA GLY A 214 0.96 -24.04 5.93
C GLY A 214 1.68 -22.91 6.69
N ARG A 215 1.99 -21.79 6.03
CA ARG A 215 2.77 -20.66 6.57
C ARG A 215 1.86 -19.57 7.15
N GLN A 216 0.94 -19.97 8.03
CA GLN A 216 -0.12 -19.09 8.57
C GLN A 216 0.44 -17.87 9.31
N ALA A 217 1.51 -18.03 10.09
CA ALA A 217 2.13 -16.94 10.83
C ALA A 217 2.63 -15.80 9.90
N GLU A 218 3.18 -16.18 8.75
CA GLU A 218 3.69 -15.26 7.73
C GLU A 218 2.55 -14.61 6.93
N ALA A 219 1.49 -15.37 6.62
CA ALA A 219 0.27 -14.79 6.03
C ALA A 219 -0.36 -13.71 6.95
N LEU A 220 -0.30 -13.90 8.26
CA LEU A 220 -0.76 -12.90 9.24
C LEU A 220 0.25 -11.76 9.44
N ALA A 221 1.54 -11.96 9.15
CA ALA A 221 2.56 -10.90 9.16
C ALA A 221 2.37 -9.95 7.97
N ALA A 222 2.22 -10.49 6.76
CA ALA A 222 1.97 -9.71 5.54
C ALA A 222 0.71 -8.82 5.65
N TYR A 223 -0.30 -9.22 6.43
CA TYR A 223 -1.47 -8.38 6.74
C TYR A 223 -1.14 -7.20 7.67
N ARG A 224 -0.28 -7.40 8.68
CA ARG A 224 0.15 -6.32 9.58
C ARG A 224 1.01 -5.32 8.83
N GLU A 225 2.00 -5.79 8.07
CA GLU A 225 2.91 -4.96 7.29
C GLU A 225 2.18 -3.96 6.36
N ILE A 226 1.14 -4.40 5.64
CA ILE A 226 0.34 -3.51 4.80
C ILE A 226 -0.64 -2.64 5.62
N GLY A 227 -1.16 -3.12 6.75
CA GLY A 227 -1.98 -2.31 7.64
C GLY A 227 -1.20 -1.17 8.28
N ASP A 228 0.06 -1.42 8.64
CA ASP A 228 0.96 -0.42 9.23
C ASP A 228 1.38 0.60 8.16
N LEU A 229 1.79 0.15 6.97
CA LEU A 229 2.09 1.03 5.83
C LEU A 229 0.92 1.94 5.45
N LEU A 230 -0.30 1.40 5.30
CA LEU A 230 -1.48 2.18 4.92
C LEU A 230 -1.88 3.19 6.00
N ARG A 231 -1.67 2.85 7.28
CA ARG A 231 -1.97 3.73 8.41
C ARG A 231 -0.93 4.85 8.57
N GLU A 232 0.35 4.54 8.37
CA GLU A 232 1.46 5.49 8.49
C GLU A 232 1.54 6.46 7.30
N GLU A 233 1.44 5.97 6.06
CA GLU A 233 1.59 6.80 4.86
C GLU A 233 0.29 7.51 4.44
N TYR A 234 -0.88 6.90 4.70
CA TYR A 234 -2.16 7.37 4.15
C TYR A 234 -3.27 7.56 5.20
N GLY A 235 -3.08 7.12 6.44
CA GLY A 235 -4.11 7.20 7.48
C GLY A 235 -5.35 6.35 7.22
N ILE A 236 -5.23 5.28 6.41
CA ILE A 236 -6.33 4.37 6.06
C ILE A 236 -6.05 2.93 6.52
N GLU A 237 -7.10 2.15 6.70
CA GLU A 237 -6.99 0.72 7.01
C GLU A 237 -7.10 -0.14 5.72
N PRO A 238 -6.61 -1.40 5.73
CA PRO A 238 -6.73 -2.31 4.59
C PRO A 238 -8.19 -2.51 4.12
N GLY A 239 -8.37 -2.74 2.82
CA GLY A 239 -9.66 -2.95 2.19
C GLY A 239 -10.36 -4.25 2.62
N ASN A 240 -11.69 -4.27 2.48
CA ASN A 240 -12.57 -5.35 2.95
C ASN A 240 -12.13 -6.75 2.52
N ALA A 241 -11.63 -6.92 1.29
CA ALA A 241 -11.19 -8.21 0.76
C ALA A 241 -9.96 -8.76 1.50
N LEU A 242 -9.07 -7.88 2.00
CA LEU A 242 -7.90 -8.27 2.77
C LEU A 242 -8.26 -8.52 4.24
N GLN A 243 -9.09 -7.65 4.82
CA GLN A 243 -9.64 -7.86 6.17
C GLN A 243 -10.40 -9.19 6.28
N GLU A 244 -11.20 -9.54 5.26
CA GLU A 244 -11.97 -10.79 5.29
C GLU A 244 -11.08 -12.02 5.13
N LEU A 245 -10.07 -11.98 4.25
CA LEU A 245 -9.06 -13.04 4.19
C LEU A 245 -8.36 -13.21 5.54
N HIS A 246 -7.98 -12.12 6.21
CA HIS A 246 -7.39 -12.16 7.55
C HIS A 246 -8.31 -12.84 8.59
N ARG A 247 -9.60 -12.46 8.64
CA ARG A 247 -10.58 -13.12 9.53
C ARG A 247 -10.75 -14.62 9.23
N ARG A 248 -10.81 -15.00 7.96
CA ARG A 248 -10.95 -16.40 7.53
C ARG A 248 -9.70 -17.23 7.87
N ILE A 249 -8.50 -16.64 7.72
CA ILE A 249 -7.23 -17.26 8.15
C ILE A 249 -7.19 -17.43 9.67
N LEU A 250 -7.60 -16.44 10.47
CA LEU A 250 -7.66 -16.55 11.93
C LEU A 250 -8.62 -17.67 12.40
N ARG A 251 -9.73 -17.86 11.67
CA ARG A 251 -10.71 -18.92 11.93
C ARG A 251 -10.32 -20.30 11.37
N SER A 252 -9.18 -20.40 10.69
CA SER A 252 -8.73 -21.61 9.98
C SER A 252 -9.78 -22.16 9.01
N ASP A 253 -10.45 -21.27 8.26
CA ASP A 253 -11.58 -21.61 7.40
C ASP A 253 -11.20 -22.69 6.35
N PRO A 254 -11.86 -23.86 6.33
CA PRO A 254 -11.57 -24.91 5.37
C PRO A 254 -11.84 -24.49 3.92
N ALA A 255 -12.75 -23.55 3.67
CA ALA A 255 -13.05 -23.05 2.33
C ALA A 255 -11.95 -22.16 1.73
N LEU A 256 -10.86 -21.88 2.46
CA LEU A 256 -9.64 -21.28 1.90
C LEU A 256 -8.72 -22.31 1.24
N VAL A 257 -8.82 -23.59 1.61
CA VAL A 257 -8.02 -24.70 1.07
C VAL A 257 -8.77 -25.33 -0.12
N PRO A 258 -8.16 -25.48 -1.31
CA PRO A 258 -8.83 -26.14 -2.43
C PRO A 258 -9.18 -27.59 -2.09
N ALA A 259 -10.41 -28.01 -2.40
CA ALA A 259 -10.87 -29.37 -2.10
C ALA A 259 -10.00 -30.48 -2.73
N GLY A 260 -9.32 -30.19 -3.85
CA GLY A 260 -8.37 -31.09 -4.50
C GLY A 260 -7.02 -31.27 -3.77
N THR A 261 -6.74 -30.50 -2.72
CA THR A 261 -5.52 -30.66 -1.88
C THR A 261 -5.74 -31.64 -0.72
N ALA A 262 -6.98 -32.07 -0.48
CA ALA A 262 -7.34 -33.07 0.53
C ALA A 262 -7.01 -34.50 0.07
N GLY A 263 -5.70 -34.76 -0.08
CA GLY A 263 -5.13 -36.10 -0.15
C GLY A 263 -5.27 -36.85 -1.48
N GLN A 264 -4.13 -37.04 -2.17
CA GLN A 264 -3.75 -38.43 -2.38
C GLN A 264 -3.59 -39.05 -0.98
N PRO A 265 -4.13 -40.26 -0.73
CA PRO A 265 -3.75 -41.00 0.46
C PRO A 265 -2.23 -41.16 0.43
N VAL A 266 -1.52 -40.55 1.39
CA VAL A 266 -0.16 -40.99 1.69
C VAL A 266 -0.31 -42.48 1.99
N PRO A 267 0.28 -43.40 1.20
CA PRO A 267 0.22 -44.80 1.55
C PRO A 267 0.77 -44.93 2.97
N PRO A 268 0.09 -45.68 3.87
CA PRO A 268 0.52 -45.75 5.26
C PRO A 268 2.01 -46.10 5.29
N PRO A 269 2.82 -45.44 6.16
CA PRO A 269 4.25 -45.68 6.20
C PRO A 269 4.48 -47.19 6.27
N PRO A 270 5.42 -47.74 5.47
CA PRO A 270 5.59 -49.18 5.36
C PRO A 270 5.74 -49.73 6.77
N ALA A 271 4.83 -50.63 7.13
CA ALA A 271 4.69 -51.09 8.51
C ALA A 271 6.07 -51.55 9.01
N SER A 272 6.52 -50.97 10.12
CA SER A 272 7.78 -51.36 10.76
C SER A 272 7.80 -52.88 10.85
N PRO A 273 8.89 -53.55 10.42
CA PRO A 273 8.95 -55.01 10.47
C PRO A 273 8.64 -55.46 11.90
N PRO A 274 7.84 -56.53 12.08
CA PRO A 274 7.38 -56.93 13.40
C PRO A 274 8.59 -57.13 14.31
N ALA A 275 8.53 -56.52 15.50
CA ALA A 275 9.58 -56.68 16.50
C ALA A 275 9.80 -58.18 16.75
N PRO A 276 11.07 -58.65 16.83
CA PRO A 276 11.34 -60.07 17.06
C PRO A 276 10.66 -60.51 18.36
N ALA A 277 9.92 -61.61 18.27
CA ALA A 277 9.17 -62.15 19.40
C ALA A 277 10.12 -62.45 20.59
N PRO A 278 9.68 -62.24 21.85
CA PRO A 278 10.46 -62.67 22.99
C PRO A 278 10.69 -64.19 22.93
N PRO A 279 11.89 -64.68 23.29
CA PRO A 279 12.20 -66.11 23.22
C PRO A 279 11.26 -66.90 24.14
N ALA A 280 10.74 -68.01 23.62
CA ALA A 280 9.83 -68.88 24.36
C ALA A 280 10.52 -69.52 25.59
N PRO A 281 9.80 -69.73 26.70
CA PRO A 281 10.34 -70.44 27.85
C PRO A 281 10.64 -71.91 27.50
N ALA A 282 11.75 -72.42 28.03
CA ALA A 282 12.18 -73.81 27.84
C ALA A 282 11.17 -74.82 28.46
N PRO A 283 11.06 -76.04 27.91
CA PRO A 283 10.07 -77.02 28.38
C PRO A 283 10.38 -77.52 29.79
N ALA A 284 9.35 -77.61 30.62
CA ALA A 284 9.44 -78.18 31.97
C ALA A 284 9.46 -79.72 31.93
N SER A 285 10.43 -80.32 32.62
CA SER A 285 10.49 -81.77 32.85
C SER A 285 9.46 -82.21 33.90
N ALA A 286 9.00 -83.47 33.77
CA ALA A 286 7.93 -84.07 34.57
C ALA A 286 8.34 -84.40 36.04
N PRO A 287 7.39 -84.70 36.95
CA PRO A 287 7.55 -84.62 38.41
C PRO A 287 7.91 -85.96 39.09
N PRO A 288 8.02 -85.96 40.43
CA PRO A 288 7.26 -86.99 41.17
C PRO A 288 6.56 -86.51 42.47
N ALA A 289 5.37 -87.10 42.69
CA ALA A 289 4.75 -87.53 43.96
C ALA A 289 4.79 -86.66 45.24
N SER A 290 3.61 -86.23 45.73
CA SER A 290 2.93 -86.76 46.94
C SER A 290 1.62 -86.01 47.24
N ALA A 291 0.68 -86.65 47.96
CA ALA A 291 -0.64 -86.12 48.35
C ALA A 291 -0.93 -86.45 49.84
N PRO A 292 -2.11 -86.15 50.47
CA PRO A 292 -3.27 -85.34 50.07
C PRO A 292 -3.64 -84.26 51.16
N PRO A 293 -4.89 -84.06 51.71
CA PRO A 293 -5.58 -82.78 51.55
C PRO A 293 -6.14 -82.10 52.85
N ALA A 294 -6.61 -80.85 52.76
CA ALA A 294 -7.53 -80.26 53.75
C ALA A 294 -8.45 -79.13 53.19
N SER A 295 -9.76 -79.41 53.17
CA SER A 295 -10.90 -78.55 53.54
C SER A 295 -11.15 -77.15 52.92
N ALA A 296 -12.32 -77.01 52.29
CA ALA A 296 -13.15 -75.78 52.22
C ALA A 296 -14.19 -75.79 53.40
N PRO A 297 -15.18 -74.86 53.58
CA PRO A 297 -15.64 -73.70 52.78
C PRO A 297 -15.88 -72.41 53.66
N PRO A 298 -16.95 -71.57 53.54
CA PRO A 298 -17.10 -70.45 52.58
C PRO A 298 -17.53 -69.07 53.16
N ALA A 299 -17.54 -68.06 52.25
CA ALA A 299 -18.49 -66.92 52.10
C ALA A 299 -18.64 -65.80 53.18
N SER A 300 -18.50 -64.55 52.74
CA SER A 300 -19.47 -63.44 52.91
C SER A 300 -19.09 -62.17 52.11
N ALA A 301 -20.07 -61.33 51.78
CA ALA A 301 -19.97 -60.05 51.06
C ALA A 301 -20.92 -59.02 51.74
N PRO A 302 -21.25 -57.83 51.17
CA PRO A 302 -20.43 -56.77 50.54
C PRO A 302 -20.66 -55.37 51.20
N VAL A 303 -19.76 -54.39 50.97
CA VAL A 303 -20.04 -52.94 51.22
C VAL A 303 -19.32 -52.07 50.17
N ALA A 304 -20.00 -51.05 49.63
CA ALA A 304 -19.44 -49.98 48.77
C ALA A 304 -19.24 -48.66 49.56
N PRO A 305 -18.44 -47.68 49.08
CA PRO A 305 -19.01 -46.35 48.76
C PRO A 305 -18.24 -45.62 47.59
N PRO A 306 -18.14 -44.27 47.43
CA PRO A 306 -18.69 -43.58 46.26
C PRO A 306 -17.71 -42.61 45.52
N ALA A 307 -18.23 -41.79 44.60
CA ALA A 307 -17.55 -40.69 43.89
C ALA A 307 -18.55 -39.52 43.61
N PRO A 308 -18.16 -38.33 43.08
CA PRO A 308 -16.83 -37.75 42.87
C PRO A 308 -16.65 -36.35 43.55
N ALA A 309 -15.52 -35.65 43.32
CA ALA A 309 -15.21 -34.32 43.90
C ALA A 309 -15.08 -33.20 42.83
N PRO A 310 -15.39 -31.92 43.16
CA PRO A 310 -15.25 -30.77 42.25
C PRO A 310 -13.94 -29.97 42.41
N THR A 311 -13.59 -29.20 41.37
CA THR A 311 -12.38 -28.35 41.25
C THR A 311 -12.53 -26.99 41.97
N PRO A 312 -11.48 -26.44 42.62
CA PRO A 312 -11.50 -25.12 43.23
C PRO A 312 -11.10 -23.96 42.27
N ALA A 313 -11.60 -22.76 42.55
CA ALA A 313 -11.25 -21.51 41.87
C ALA A 313 -10.19 -20.69 42.63
N ILE A 314 -9.53 -19.74 41.94
CA ILE A 314 -8.51 -18.83 42.47
C ILE A 314 -9.04 -17.37 42.42
N PRO A 315 -8.74 -16.48 43.40
CA PRO A 315 -9.52 -15.25 43.63
C PRO A 315 -8.87 -13.95 43.10
N VAL A 316 -9.69 -12.88 43.13
CA VAL A 316 -9.34 -11.48 42.82
C VAL A 316 -8.90 -10.74 44.10
N PRO A 317 -7.89 -9.85 44.08
CA PRO A 317 -7.52 -9.02 45.23
C PRO A 317 -8.40 -7.76 45.37
N ALA A 318 -8.55 -7.29 46.62
CA ALA A 318 -9.41 -6.16 46.99
C ALA A 318 -8.70 -4.79 46.95
N ALA A 319 -9.47 -3.73 47.20
CA ALA A 319 -9.08 -2.33 47.11
C ALA A 319 -8.69 -1.69 48.46
N GLU A 320 -8.12 -0.49 48.41
CA GLU A 320 -8.03 0.48 49.51
C GLU A 320 -8.70 1.80 49.07
N ASP A 321 -9.70 2.25 49.85
CA ASP A 321 -9.85 3.57 50.49
C ASP A 321 -9.54 4.91 49.74
N HIS A 322 -10.27 6.03 49.89
CA HIS A 322 -11.45 6.36 50.72
C HIS A 322 -12.17 7.65 50.17
N VAL A 323 -13.51 7.63 50.04
CA VAL A 323 -14.55 8.61 50.48
C VAL A 323 -14.12 10.08 50.75
N PRO A 324 -14.81 11.16 50.23
CA PRO A 324 -16.15 11.51 50.74
C PRO A 324 -17.22 12.24 49.86
N GLN A 325 -18.46 11.73 50.03
CA GLN A 325 -19.74 12.42 50.35
C GLN A 325 -20.46 13.47 49.45
N GLN A 326 -21.78 13.20 49.30
CA GLN A 326 -22.94 14.13 49.22
C GLN A 326 -23.06 15.01 47.94
N VAL A 327 -24.25 15.36 47.41
CA VAL A 327 -25.65 15.25 47.88
C VAL A 327 -26.60 15.00 46.67
N SER A 328 -27.76 14.40 46.91
CA SER A 328 -28.95 14.55 46.03
C SER A 328 -29.93 15.56 46.63
N PRO A 329 -30.89 16.10 45.85
CA PRO A 329 -32.23 15.49 45.93
C PRO A 329 -33.00 15.42 44.59
N ALA A 330 -34.05 14.62 44.58
CA ALA A 330 -35.01 14.48 43.49
C ALA A 330 -36.32 15.23 43.80
N LEU A 331 -37.08 15.62 42.75
CA LEU A 331 -38.53 15.92 42.77
C LEU A 331 -39.02 16.09 41.31
N ALA A 332 -40.28 15.89 40.91
CA ALA A 332 -41.27 14.84 41.17
C ALA A 332 -42.48 15.02 40.21
N ALA A 333 -43.25 13.95 39.99
CA ALA A 333 -44.61 13.91 39.38
C ALA A 333 -44.76 14.31 37.87
N GLY A 334 -45.67 13.71 37.11
CA GLY A 334 -46.57 12.58 37.42
C GLY A 334 -47.57 12.22 36.29
N ASN A 335 -48.38 11.20 36.57
CA ASN A 335 -49.58 10.70 35.86
C ASN A 335 -49.43 9.72 34.66
N GLN A 336 -50.14 8.59 34.83
CA GLN A 336 -50.45 7.46 33.95
C GLN A 336 -51.82 6.90 34.41
N PRO A 337 -52.44 5.86 33.77
CA PRO A 337 -52.27 5.33 32.41
C PRO A 337 -53.55 5.58 31.56
N PRO A 338 -54.59 4.72 31.34
CA PRO A 338 -54.80 3.26 31.49
C PRO A 338 -55.24 2.49 30.20
N HIS A 339 -55.18 1.14 30.28
CA HIS A 339 -55.81 0.10 29.43
C HIS A 339 -55.37 -0.09 27.95
N ALA A 340 -55.42 -1.29 27.34
CA ALA A 340 -55.25 -2.69 27.82
C ALA A 340 -55.23 -3.70 26.63
N THR A 341 -54.12 -4.46 26.44
CA THR A 341 -54.07 -5.95 26.26
C THR A 341 -54.78 -6.63 25.04
N PRO A 342 -54.33 -7.80 24.48
CA PRO A 342 -52.98 -8.31 24.17
C PRO A 342 -52.83 -8.80 22.67
N ALA A 343 -51.74 -9.53 22.37
CA ALA A 343 -51.41 -10.15 21.08
C ALA A 343 -52.16 -11.46 20.74
N PRO A 344 -51.95 -12.01 19.52
CA PRO A 344 -51.71 -13.45 19.34
C PRO A 344 -50.38 -13.78 18.64
N ALA A 345 -49.94 -15.04 18.77
CA ALA A 345 -48.67 -15.58 18.26
C ALA A 345 -48.72 -16.02 16.78
N PRO A 346 -47.58 -16.18 16.10
CA PRO A 346 -47.52 -16.63 14.69
C PRO A 346 -47.68 -18.15 14.53
N GLU A 347 -48.26 -18.56 13.40
CA GLU A 347 -48.64 -19.94 13.09
C GLU A 347 -47.63 -20.65 12.16
N ASN A 348 -47.42 -21.95 12.36
CA ASN A 348 -46.50 -22.80 11.59
C ASN A 348 -47.02 -23.07 10.17
N GLN A 349 -46.28 -22.72 9.11
CA GLN A 349 -46.44 -23.36 7.80
C GLN A 349 -45.12 -23.68 7.07
N VAL A 350 -45.09 -24.91 6.56
CA VAL A 350 -43.99 -25.67 5.94
C VAL A 350 -43.46 -25.06 4.63
N PRO A 351 -42.14 -25.07 4.35
CA PRO A 351 -41.60 -24.75 3.03
C PRO A 351 -41.90 -25.85 2.01
N ARG A 352 -42.49 -25.50 0.86
CA ARG A 352 -42.67 -26.42 -0.27
C ARG A 352 -41.32 -26.75 -0.91
N GLN A 353 -41.06 -28.04 -1.12
CA GLN A 353 -39.97 -28.51 -1.97
C GLN A 353 -40.27 -28.19 -3.44
N VAL A 354 -39.27 -27.69 -4.18
CA VAL A 354 -39.34 -27.48 -5.63
C VAL A 354 -38.44 -28.51 -6.30
N THR A 355 -39.05 -29.43 -7.06
CA THR A 355 -38.36 -30.47 -7.81
C THR A 355 -37.77 -29.89 -9.11
N PRO A 356 -36.50 -30.16 -9.45
CA PRO A 356 -35.94 -29.75 -10.74
C PRO A 356 -36.41 -30.69 -11.88
N VAL A 357 -36.72 -30.10 -13.03
CA VAL A 357 -37.08 -30.81 -14.27
C VAL A 357 -35.80 -31.16 -15.06
N PRO A 358 -35.64 -32.38 -15.58
CA PRO A 358 -34.44 -32.75 -16.35
C PRO A 358 -34.48 -32.20 -17.78
N ALA A 359 -33.31 -31.78 -18.28
CA ALA A 359 -33.13 -31.33 -19.66
C ALA A 359 -32.95 -32.52 -20.65
N PRO A 360 -33.40 -32.40 -21.91
CA PRO A 360 -33.21 -33.43 -22.92
C PRO A 360 -31.75 -33.48 -23.42
N GLY A 361 -31.22 -34.69 -23.60
CA GLY A 361 -29.83 -34.91 -24.01
C GLY A 361 -29.56 -34.60 -25.49
N LEU A 362 -28.33 -34.17 -25.78
CA LEU A 362 -27.78 -34.02 -27.12
C LEU A 362 -26.68 -35.06 -27.33
N GLN A 363 -26.80 -35.84 -28.41
CA GLN A 363 -25.85 -36.91 -28.73
C GLN A 363 -24.51 -36.36 -29.24
N VAL A 364 -23.42 -36.97 -28.77
CA VAL A 364 -22.06 -36.77 -29.29
C VAL A 364 -21.83 -37.72 -30.46
N PRO A 365 -21.43 -37.24 -31.66
CA PRO A 365 -20.96 -38.12 -32.73
C PRO A 365 -19.56 -38.65 -32.41
N GLN A 366 -19.37 -39.97 -32.55
CA GLN A 366 -18.05 -40.58 -32.55
C GLN A 366 -17.26 -40.16 -33.80
N GLN A 367 -15.99 -39.78 -33.65
CA GLN A 367 -15.02 -39.93 -34.75
C GLN A 367 -13.68 -40.53 -34.28
N VAL A 368 -13.46 -41.76 -34.74
CA VAL A 368 -12.29 -42.25 -35.50
C VAL A 368 -10.89 -42.02 -34.90
N ASN A 369 -10.33 -43.11 -34.36
CA ASN A 369 -8.89 -43.37 -34.28
C ASN A 369 -8.32 -43.75 -35.67
N PRO A 370 -7.08 -43.36 -35.98
CA PRO A 370 -6.16 -44.17 -36.77
C PRO A 370 -4.99 -44.72 -35.92
N SER A 371 -4.60 -45.96 -36.18
CA SER A 371 -3.46 -46.64 -35.54
C SER A 371 -2.16 -46.52 -36.35
N SER A 372 -1.04 -46.51 -35.61
CA SER A 372 0.20 -47.27 -35.86
C SER A 372 0.92 -47.22 -37.22
N ALA A 373 2.07 -46.53 -37.23
CA ALA A 373 3.39 -46.90 -37.81
C ALA A 373 4.33 -45.69 -37.58
N ASP A 374 5.65 -45.79 -37.38
CA ASP A 374 6.55 -46.95 -37.49
C ASP A 374 7.72 -46.85 -36.47
N GLN A 375 8.51 -47.93 -36.32
CA GLN A 375 9.72 -47.97 -35.47
C GLN A 375 10.99 -47.67 -36.28
N ASP A 376 12.02 -47.13 -35.60
CA ASP A 376 13.49 -47.25 -35.84
C ASP A 376 14.21 -45.91 -35.57
N GLN A 377 15.49 -45.85 -35.16
CA GLN A 377 16.34 -46.77 -34.37
C GLN A 377 17.54 -45.91 -33.88
N ALA A 378 18.10 -46.16 -32.70
CA ALA A 378 19.29 -45.44 -32.22
C ALA A 378 20.56 -45.89 -32.99
N PRO A 379 21.72 -45.17 -32.93
CA PRO A 379 22.57 -45.30 -31.74
C PRO A 379 23.47 -44.09 -31.34
N GLU A 380 23.81 -44.06 -30.05
CA GLU A 380 25.04 -43.48 -29.44
C GLU A 380 26.31 -44.16 -30.00
N PRO A 381 27.52 -43.53 -30.02
CA PRO A 381 28.34 -43.50 -28.79
C PRO A 381 29.40 -42.39 -28.60
N GLY A 382 29.56 -41.94 -27.35
CA GLY A 382 30.84 -42.08 -26.61
C GLY A 382 31.96 -41.02 -26.76
N GLY A 383 32.48 -40.53 -25.61
CA GLY A 383 33.82 -39.94 -25.48
C GLY A 383 34.93 -41.01 -25.28
N PRO A 384 36.13 -40.71 -24.70
CA PRO A 384 36.53 -39.50 -23.94
C PRO A 384 37.99 -39.02 -24.25
N ILE A 385 38.62 -38.31 -23.27
CA ILE A 385 40.09 -38.06 -23.04
C ILE A 385 40.61 -36.61 -23.33
N GLY A 386 41.28 -36.01 -22.33
CA GLY A 386 42.07 -34.73 -22.42
C GLY A 386 43.58 -34.98 -22.67
N PRO A 387 44.57 -34.16 -22.22
CA PRO A 387 44.53 -33.08 -21.21
C PRO A 387 45.42 -31.82 -21.54
N THR A 388 45.69 -30.95 -20.53
CA THR A 388 46.74 -29.89 -20.44
C THR A 388 46.65 -28.68 -21.40
N SER A 389 47.01 -27.42 -21.06
CA SER A 389 47.40 -26.68 -19.83
C SER A 389 47.40 -25.16 -20.15
N GLY A 390 47.40 -24.16 -19.25
CA GLY A 390 47.56 -24.10 -17.78
C GLY A 390 47.24 -22.68 -17.23
N GLY A 391 47.88 -22.25 -16.12
CA GLY A 391 47.69 -20.94 -15.43
C GLY A 391 48.73 -19.85 -15.79
N PRO A 392 48.98 -18.80 -14.96
CA PRO A 392 48.87 -18.73 -13.48
C PRO A 392 48.08 -17.47 -12.97
N ALA A 393 47.99 -17.11 -11.68
CA ALA A 393 47.85 -17.79 -10.38
C ALA A 393 47.62 -16.71 -9.30
N LEU A 394 47.00 -17.02 -8.14
CA LEU A 394 47.27 -16.40 -6.83
C LEU A 394 46.52 -17.17 -5.72
N ASP A 395 47.17 -17.33 -4.56
CA ASP A 395 46.80 -18.29 -3.51
C ASP A 395 45.73 -17.82 -2.51
N ALA A 396 45.13 -18.80 -1.81
CA ALA A 396 44.21 -18.61 -0.68
C ALA A 396 44.54 -19.59 0.46
N MET A 397 44.46 -19.13 1.73
CA MET A 397 44.36 -19.91 2.99
C MET A 397 44.02 -18.92 4.15
N PRO A 398 43.46 -19.34 5.31
CA PRO A 398 42.21 -20.08 5.45
C PRO A 398 41.30 -19.52 6.59
N VAL A 399 40.22 -20.27 6.88
CA VAL A 399 39.09 -20.00 7.80
C VAL A 399 39.48 -19.71 9.26
N GLY A 400 38.76 -18.79 9.92
CA GLY A 400 38.75 -18.61 11.38
C GLY A 400 37.41 -18.06 11.91
N SER A 401 36.82 -18.74 12.89
CA SER A 401 35.48 -18.46 13.45
C SER A 401 35.48 -17.32 14.48
N VAL A 402 34.48 -16.43 14.47
CA VAL A 402 34.34 -15.33 15.44
C VAL A 402 32.97 -15.40 16.16
N PRO A 403 32.93 -15.42 17.51
CA PRO A 403 31.70 -15.32 18.29
C PRO A 403 31.33 -13.88 18.68
N VAL A 404 30.05 -13.67 18.98
CA VAL A 404 29.42 -12.38 19.34
C VAL A 404 29.75 -11.96 20.79
N PRO A 405 30.00 -10.66 21.07
CA PRO A 405 30.18 -10.16 22.44
C PRO A 405 28.84 -9.81 23.13
N PRO A 406 28.65 -10.13 24.43
CA PRO A 406 27.53 -9.64 25.23
C PRO A 406 27.80 -8.25 25.83
N GLY A 407 26.73 -7.48 26.08
CA GLY A 407 26.81 -6.12 26.65
C GLY A 407 27.09 -6.06 28.17
N PRO A 408 27.44 -4.88 28.71
CA PRO A 408 27.83 -4.72 30.12
C PRO A 408 26.62 -4.60 31.06
N ASN A 409 26.68 -5.34 32.18
CA ASN A 409 25.78 -5.22 33.33
C ASN A 409 26.56 -4.58 34.51
N PRO A 410 26.02 -3.61 35.26
CA PRO A 410 26.80 -2.91 36.30
C PRO A 410 26.78 -3.63 37.67
N TYR A 411 27.63 -3.14 38.58
CA TYR A 411 27.85 -3.55 39.98
C TYR A 411 28.69 -4.81 40.26
N ALA A 412 29.97 -4.58 40.59
CA ALA A 412 30.78 -5.40 41.50
C ALA A 412 31.75 -4.49 42.30
N MET A 413 32.13 -4.90 43.52
CA MET A 413 32.59 -4.01 44.60
C MET A 413 34.09 -4.14 45.00
N ALA A 414 34.60 -3.05 45.59
CA ALA A 414 35.54 -2.97 46.73
C ALA A 414 37.06 -3.28 46.62
N GLY A 415 37.82 -2.60 47.50
CA GLY A 415 39.28 -2.67 47.71
C GLY A 415 40.00 -1.38 47.25
N THR A 416 40.82 -0.66 48.04
CA THR A 416 41.51 -0.96 49.31
C THR A 416 41.85 0.35 50.07
N VAL A 417 42.09 0.29 51.39
CA VAL A 417 42.44 1.43 52.28
C VAL A 417 43.89 1.33 52.80
N PRO A 418 44.60 2.45 53.03
CA PRO A 418 45.72 2.52 53.98
C PRO A 418 45.51 3.51 55.15
N THR A 419 46.16 3.22 56.28
CA THR A 419 46.01 3.86 57.61
C THR A 419 46.99 5.04 57.88
N PRO A 420 46.75 5.89 58.91
CA PRO A 420 47.54 7.10 59.21
C PRO A 420 48.57 6.94 60.37
N PRO A 421 49.54 7.88 60.51
CA PRO A 421 50.50 7.97 61.63
C PRO A 421 49.99 8.82 62.84
N PRO A 422 50.70 8.85 64.00
CA PRO A 422 50.07 9.01 65.32
C PRO A 422 50.14 10.40 66.01
N LEU A 423 49.52 10.46 67.20
CA LEU A 423 49.26 11.61 68.08
C LEU A 423 50.48 12.24 68.80
N ALA A 424 50.41 13.55 69.02
CA ALA A 424 50.93 14.27 70.18
C ALA A 424 50.01 15.49 70.45
N ALA A 425 49.25 15.51 71.55
CA ALA A 425 49.60 16.08 72.86
C ALA A 425 49.18 17.57 73.02
N THR A 426 48.12 17.78 73.81
CA THR A 426 47.55 19.08 74.22
C THR A 426 48.46 19.82 75.22
N PRO A 427 48.30 21.16 75.40
CA PRO A 427 47.64 21.57 76.64
C PRO A 427 46.73 22.82 76.59
N ALA A 428 45.76 22.80 77.51
CA ALA A 428 45.03 23.86 78.21
C ALA A 428 45.24 25.37 77.90
N GLY A 429 44.15 26.15 78.08
CA GLY A 429 44.21 27.31 78.98
C GLY A 429 43.50 28.61 78.59
N TYR A 430 42.37 28.86 79.26
CA TYR A 430 41.76 30.17 79.60
C TYR A 430 41.08 31.06 78.52
N PRO A 431 40.08 31.90 78.92
CA PRO A 431 39.25 32.69 78.00
C PRO A 431 39.39 34.22 78.15
N GLY A 432 38.95 34.95 77.10
CA GLY A 432 38.33 36.28 77.21
C GLY A 432 39.25 37.52 77.18
N GLY A 433 38.89 38.50 76.35
CA GLY A 433 39.30 39.91 76.51
C GLY A 433 40.19 40.51 75.38
N PRO A 434 39.92 41.74 74.89
CA PRO A 434 40.61 42.37 73.75
C PRO A 434 41.46 43.62 74.18
N PRO A 435 41.92 44.56 73.31
CA PRO A 435 42.14 44.64 71.84
C PRO A 435 43.64 45.04 71.55
N PRO A 436 44.03 45.90 70.57
CA PRO A 436 43.72 46.06 69.13
C PRO A 436 44.95 45.94 68.17
N PHE A 437 44.69 45.87 66.86
CA PHE A 437 45.52 46.24 65.69
C PHE A 437 47.07 46.34 65.77
N LEU A 438 47.75 45.46 65.02
CA LEU A 438 49.03 45.71 64.33
C LEU A 438 48.97 45.11 62.90
N PRO A 439 49.73 45.62 61.91
CA PRO A 439 49.49 45.37 60.49
C PRO A 439 50.08 44.05 59.97
N GLU A 440 49.37 43.42 59.02
CA GLU A 440 49.74 42.12 58.43
C GLU A 440 50.55 42.29 57.14
N ALA A 441 51.56 41.43 56.94
CA ALA A 441 52.48 41.45 55.80
C ALA A 441 51.91 40.74 54.56
N PRO A 442 52.33 41.11 53.33
CA PRO A 442 51.72 40.57 52.10
C PRO A 442 52.10 39.10 51.84
N ALA A 443 51.09 38.28 51.50
CA ALA A 443 51.27 36.90 51.08
C ALA A 443 51.76 36.77 49.61
N PRO A 444 52.55 35.73 49.26
CA PRO A 444 53.11 35.58 47.92
C PRO A 444 52.08 35.11 46.87
N ALA A 445 52.20 35.65 45.65
CA ALA A 445 51.30 35.36 44.54
C ALA A 445 51.40 33.91 44.04
N ARG A 446 50.26 33.20 43.96
CA ARG A 446 50.16 31.90 43.29
C ARG A 446 49.97 32.08 41.79
N ALA A 447 50.88 31.53 40.99
CA ALA A 447 50.78 31.52 39.54
C ALA A 447 49.56 30.72 39.05
N ARG A 448 48.59 31.38 38.41
CA ARG A 448 47.52 30.70 37.63
C ARG A 448 48.16 30.00 36.44
N ARG A 449 47.96 28.68 36.30
CA ARG A 449 48.27 27.97 35.04
C ARG A 449 47.28 28.42 33.98
N GLN A 450 47.76 29.03 32.90
CA GLN A 450 46.93 29.39 31.74
C GLN A 450 46.46 28.14 30.99
N ALA A 451 45.19 28.13 30.58
CA ALA A 451 44.63 27.07 29.74
C ALA A 451 45.16 27.19 28.29
N PRO A 452 45.24 26.08 27.54
CA PRO A 452 45.73 26.13 26.16
C PRO A 452 44.70 26.80 25.23
N ARG A 453 45.17 27.75 24.40
CA ARG A 453 44.35 28.63 23.54
C ARG A 453 43.39 27.93 22.56
N TRP A 454 43.56 26.64 22.29
CA TRP A 454 42.61 25.88 21.47
C TRP A 454 41.31 25.56 22.22
N ALA A 455 41.34 25.49 23.56
CA ALA A 455 40.17 25.18 24.38
C ALA A 455 39.19 26.36 24.43
N SER A 456 39.67 27.60 24.49
CA SER A 456 38.82 28.79 24.38
C SER A 456 38.23 28.92 22.97
N ALA A 457 39.02 28.67 21.91
CA ALA A 457 38.51 28.66 20.55
C ALA A 457 37.40 27.61 20.32
N LEU A 458 37.55 26.39 20.86
CA LEU A 458 36.50 25.36 20.85
C LEU A 458 35.29 25.77 21.70
N GLY A 459 35.49 26.45 22.83
CA GLY A 459 34.42 27.04 23.63
C GLY A 459 33.60 28.10 22.88
N THR A 460 34.26 29.02 22.16
CA THR A 460 33.58 30.04 21.34
C THR A 460 32.84 29.42 20.15
N ILE A 461 33.42 28.41 19.49
CA ILE A 461 32.75 27.69 18.40
C ILE A 461 31.54 26.90 18.92
N ALA A 462 31.67 26.20 20.06
CA ALA A 462 30.57 25.47 20.68
C ALA A 462 29.48 26.41 21.21
N GLY A 463 29.83 27.55 21.81
CA GLY A 463 28.89 28.57 22.27
C GLY A 463 28.16 29.25 21.11
N GLY A 464 28.87 29.61 20.04
CA GLY A 464 28.29 30.16 18.82
C GLY A 464 27.36 29.16 18.12
N ALA A 465 27.76 27.89 18.02
CA ALA A 465 26.92 26.81 17.50
C ALA A 465 25.69 26.59 18.38
N LEU A 466 25.85 26.56 19.71
CA LEU A 466 24.74 26.38 20.66
C LEU A 466 23.77 27.57 20.63
N ALA A 467 24.25 28.80 20.43
CA ALA A 467 23.41 29.97 20.24
C ALA A 467 22.62 29.92 18.92
N LEU A 468 23.27 29.52 17.82
CA LEU A 468 22.64 29.31 16.51
C LEU A 468 21.65 28.12 16.52
N LEU A 469 21.88 27.11 17.36
CA LEU A 469 20.98 25.96 17.56
C LEU A 469 19.82 26.29 18.51
N SER A 470 20.05 27.11 19.54
CA SER A 470 19.06 27.43 20.58
C SER A 470 18.11 28.56 20.17
N PHE A 471 18.56 29.51 19.33
CA PHE A 471 17.71 30.62 18.88
C PHE A 471 16.81 30.23 17.69
N GLY A 472 15.77 29.44 17.98
CA GLY A 472 14.66 29.19 17.04
C GLY A 472 15.11 28.62 15.70
N CYS A 473 16.00 27.62 15.74
CA CYS A 473 16.69 27.07 14.57
C CYS A 473 15.71 26.78 13.41
N PHE A 474 16.07 27.29 12.23
CA PHE A 474 15.27 27.29 10.99
C PHE A 474 14.02 28.18 10.90
N THR A 475 13.57 28.92 11.93
CA THR A 475 12.35 29.76 11.80
C THR A 475 12.45 30.79 10.67
N TRP A 476 13.57 31.53 10.57
CA TRP A 476 13.80 32.47 9.48
C TRP A 476 13.95 31.78 8.11
N ALA A 477 14.56 30.59 8.08
CA ALA A 477 14.79 29.82 6.86
C ALA A 477 13.50 29.18 6.32
N VAL A 478 12.65 28.66 7.19
CA VAL A 478 11.32 28.12 6.87
C VAL A 478 10.39 29.23 6.40
N ILE A 479 10.33 30.36 7.11
CA ILE A 479 9.54 31.52 6.68
C ILE A 479 10.08 32.06 5.35
N GLY A 480 11.41 32.07 5.14
CA GLY A 480 12.05 32.46 3.88
C GLY A 480 11.72 31.53 2.71
N ALA A 481 11.89 30.22 2.88
CA ALA A 481 11.52 29.22 1.87
C ALA A 481 10.02 29.27 1.53
N TYR A 482 9.16 29.45 2.53
CA TYR A 482 7.73 29.62 2.34
C TYR A 482 7.38 30.96 1.67
N ALA A 483 8.14 32.03 1.94
CA ALA A 483 8.01 33.31 1.25
C ALA A 483 8.36 33.20 -0.24
N LEU A 484 9.43 32.47 -0.60
CA LEU A 484 9.77 32.16 -1.99
C LEU A 484 8.67 31.34 -2.66
N TRP A 485 8.21 30.26 -2.02
CA TRP A 485 7.18 29.37 -2.57
C TRP A 485 5.84 30.10 -2.79
N ARG A 486 5.42 30.96 -1.86
CA ARG A 486 4.21 31.80 -1.97
C ARG A 486 4.41 33.09 -2.76
N ARG A 487 5.62 33.42 -3.22
CA ARG A 487 6.00 34.73 -3.79
C ARG A 487 5.53 35.94 -2.94
N SER A 488 5.60 35.83 -1.62
CA SER A 488 5.07 36.82 -0.69
C SER A 488 6.15 37.72 -0.09
N TRP A 489 6.21 38.97 -0.56
CA TRP A 489 7.17 39.98 -0.07
C TRP A 489 7.07 40.24 1.45
N ARG A 490 5.84 40.19 2.02
CA ARG A 490 5.62 40.41 3.46
C ARG A 490 6.27 39.33 4.32
N LEU A 491 6.23 38.07 3.86
CA LEU A 491 6.92 36.97 4.55
C LEU A 491 8.44 37.03 4.34
N GLY A 492 8.90 37.51 3.19
CA GLY A 492 10.31 37.80 2.94
C GLY A 492 10.88 38.83 3.93
N LEU A 493 10.17 39.95 4.13
CA LEU A 493 10.52 40.95 5.15
C LEU A 493 10.56 40.36 6.56
N ALA A 494 9.61 39.50 6.92
CA ALA A 494 9.59 38.83 8.23
C ALA A 494 10.81 37.90 8.41
N ALA A 495 11.15 37.10 7.40
CA ALA A 495 12.33 36.24 7.40
C ALA A 495 13.63 37.03 7.57
N VAL A 496 13.78 38.16 6.88
CA VAL A 496 14.93 39.06 7.02
C VAL A 496 15.00 39.67 8.43
N GLY A 497 13.86 40.03 9.02
CA GLY A 497 13.79 40.51 10.41
C GLY A 497 14.28 39.48 11.43
N TYR A 498 13.83 38.22 11.32
CA TYR A 498 14.32 37.14 12.18
C TYR A 498 15.80 36.83 11.97
N LEU A 499 16.30 36.88 10.73
CA LEU A 499 17.72 36.71 10.42
C LEU A 499 18.57 37.82 11.06
N ALA A 500 18.11 39.07 10.99
CA ALA A 500 18.80 40.20 11.62
C ALA A 500 18.84 40.08 13.15
N ALA A 501 17.73 39.67 13.79
CA ALA A 501 17.68 39.43 15.24
C ALA A 501 18.66 38.32 15.68
N ALA A 502 18.74 37.22 14.93
CA ALA A 502 19.71 36.15 15.18
C ALA A 502 21.16 36.62 15.01
N ALA A 503 21.45 37.45 13.99
CA ALA A 503 22.77 38.03 13.78
C ALA A 503 23.19 38.99 14.91
N VAL A 504 22.26 39.78 15.47
CA VAL A 504 22.51 40.63 16.65
C VAL A 504 22.79 39.79 17.90
N ALA A 505 22.00 38.74 18.15
CA ALA A 505 22.22 37.81 19.26
C ALA A 505 23.62 37.15 19.19
N PHE A 506 23.98 36.67 18.00
CA PHE A 506 25.30 36.09 17.74
C PHE A 506 26.43 37.12 17.89
N GLY A 507 26.22 38.35 17.41
CA GLY A 507 27.18 39.44 17.54
C GLY A 507 27.54 39.74 19.00
N VAL A 508 26.53 39.90 19.86
CA VAL A 508 26.72 40.12 21.31
C VAL A 508 27.51 38.98 21.95
N LEU A 509 27.16 37.72 21.63
CA LEU A 509 27.86 36.54 22.15
C LEU A 509 29.29 36.37 21.59
N ALA A 510 29.57 36.89 20.41
CA ALA A 510 30.88 36.80 19.76
C ALA A 510 31.84 37.93 20.15
N THR A 511 31.34 39.06 20.68
CA THR A 511 32.16 40.19 21.13
C THR A 511 32.55 40.15 22.60
N GLY A 512 31.94 39.27 23.41
CA GLY A 512 32.31 39.09 24.81
C GLY A 512 33.71 38.49 24.98
N ASP A 513 34.50 39.01 25.93
CA ASP A 513 35.78 38.42 26.30
C ASP A 513 35.54 37.04 26.97
N PRO A 514 36.01 35.92 26.40
CA PRO A 514 35.70 34.58 26.89
C PRO A 514 36.27 34.25 28.29
N GLU A 515 37.13 35.10 28.86
CA GLU A 515 37.60 34.96 30.25
C GLU A 515 36.93 35.94 31.24
N ALA A 516 36.04 36.83 30.78
CA ALA A 516 35.26 37.71 31.65
C ALA A 516 33.90 37.08 32.01
N GLU A 517 33.41 37.33 33.24
CA GLU A 517 32.01 37.00 33.55
C GLU A 517 31.06 37.90 32.73
N PRO A 518 30.03 37.33 32.08
CA PRO A 518 29.14 38.10 31.21
C PRO A 518 28.43 39.18 32.03
N SER A 519 28.39 40.40 31.49
CA SER A 519 27.76 41.51 32.20
C SER A 519 26.27 41.25 32.38
N TYR A 520 25.71 41.71 33.50
CA TYR A 520 24.27 41.61 33.77
C TYR A 520 23.42 42.19 32.61
N VAL A 521 23.94 43.20 31.90
CA VAL A 521 23.31 43.81 30.74
C VAL A 521 23.27 42.85 29.54
N GLU A 522 24.36 42.14 29.24
CA GLU A 522 24.40 41.15 28.15
C GLU A 522 23.46 39.97 28.44
N VAL A 523 23.44 39.47 29.68
CA VAL A 523 22.51 38.40 30.10
C VAL A 523 21.06 38.85 29.93
N VAL A 524 20.69 40.04 30.42
CA VAL A 524 19.33 40.58 30.28
C VAL A 524 18.95 40.81 28.80
N LEU A 525 19.86 41.31 27.97
CA LEU A 525 19.60 41.54 26.54
C LEU A 525 19.38 40.22 25.79
N VAL A 526 20.26 39.23 25.97
CA VAL A 526 20.12 37.92 25.30
C VAL A 526 18.87 37.20 25.78
N THR A 527 18.61 37.14 27.10
CA THR A 527 17.41 36.50 27.65
C THR A 527 16.13 37.20 27.19
N GLY A 528 16.10 38.53 27.18
CA GLY A 528 14.95 39.30 26.69
C GLY A 528 14.68 39.07 25.19
N LEU A 529 15.73 39.02 24.37
CA LEU A 529 15.61 38.76 22.93
C LEU A 529 15.09 37.35 22.65
N VAL A 530 15.57 36.32 23.37
CA VAL A 530 15.03 34.95 23.31
C VAL A 530 13.55 34.93 23.71
N ALA A 531 13.21 35.54 24.86
CA ALA A 531 11.86 35.53 25.41
C ALA A 531 10.82 36.20 24.49
N VAL A 532 11.22 37.18 23.68
CA VAL A 532 10.34 37.84 22.70
C VAL A 532 10.28 37.07 21.37
N CYS A 533 11.43 36.67 20.81
CA CYS A 533 11.46 36.08 19.47
C CYS A 533 10.92 34.64 19.42
N TRP A 534 11.09 33.85 20.48
CA TRP A 534 10.61 32.46 20.52
C TRP A 534 9.09 32.33 20.41
N PRO A 535 8.25 33.00 21.22
CA PRO A 535 6.79 32.96 21.04
C PRO A 535 6.34 33.62 19.73
N LEU A 536 7.02 34.66 19.25
CA LEU A 536 6.71 35.30 17.96
C LEU A 536 6.92 34.33 16.79
N GLY A 537 8.03 33.58 16.82
CA GLY A 537 8.35 32.55 15.83
C GLY A 537 7.38 31.36 15.87
N ALA A 538 7.08 30.85 17.07
CA ALA A 538 6.09 29.80 17.27
C ALA A 538 4.70 30.22 16.75
N GLY A 539 4.26 31.44 17.05
CA GLY A 539 3.01 32.01 16.54
C GLY A 539 2.99 32.11 15.01
N HIS A 540 4.09 32.49 14.36
CA HIS A 540 4.19 32.51 12.90
C HIS A 540 4.12 31.10 12.29
N VAL A 541 4.81 30.10 12.87
CA VAL A 541 4.72 28.71 12.41
C VAL A 541 3.28 28.21 12.52
N VAL A 542 2.65 28.41 13.67
CA VAL A 542 1.24 28.03 13.94
C VAL A 542 0.28 28.71 12.96
N LEU A 543 0.45 30.00 12.64
CA LEU A 543 -0.36 30.73 11.65
C LEU A 543 -0.13 30.25 10.20
N LEU A 544 1.08 29.79 9.87
CA LEU A 544 1.42 29.29 8.53
C LEU A 544 0.93 27.85 8.29
N SER A 545 0.76 27.05 9.36
CA SER A 545 0.27 25.68 9.33
C SER A 545 -1.22 25.58 9.65
N ARG A 546 -2.08 25.42 8.62
CA ARG A 546 -3.55 25.31 8.77
C ARG A 546 -4.01 24.30 9.83
N GLY A 547 -3.38 23.12 9.90
CA GLY A 547 -3.75 22.06 10.84
C GLY A 547 -3.53 22.44 12.32
N LEU A 548 -2.38 23.05 12.64
CA LEU A 548 -2.11 23.53 14.01
C LEU A 548 -3.00 24.72 14.39
N TRP A 549 -3.25 25.65 13.45
CA TRP A 549 -4.20 26.74 13.68
C TRP A 549 -5.61 26.22 13.99
N GLN A 550 -6.10 25.23 13.24
CA GLN A 550 -7.42 24.62 13.44
C GLN A 550 -7.50 23.84 14.76
N ALA A 551 -6.44 23.13 15.14
CA ALA A 551 -6.36 22.41 16.41
C ALA A 551 -6.37 23.36 17.64
N ILE A 552 -5.68 24.50 17.55
CA ILE A 552 -5.58 25.47 18.65
C ILE A 552 -6.84 26.35 18.76
N THR A 553 -7.45 26.75 17.63
CA THR A 553 -8.63 27.61 17.65
C THR A 553 -9.95 26.85 17.85
N GLY A 554 -9.95 25.52 17.79
CA GLY A 554 -11.18 24.71 17.86
C GLY A 554 -12.14 24.92 16.69
N THR A 555 -11.70 25.60 15.62
CA THR A 555 -12.51 25.93 14.43
C THR A 555 -12.42 24.90 13.32
N GLY A 556 -11.77 23.76 13.57
CA GLY A 556 -11.90 22.60 12.70
C GLY A 556 -13.35 22.09 12.72
N SER A 557 -14.00 22.07 11.55
CA SER A 557 -15.14 21.17 11.34
C SER A 557 -14.77 19.76 11.83
N PRO A 558 -15.71 18.98 12.39
CA PRO A 558 -15.40 17.64 12.87
C PRO A 558 -14.72 16.83 11.75
N PRO A 559 -13.74 15.97 12.08
CA PRO A 559 -12.97 15.24 11.08
C PRO A 559 -13.94 14.55 10.11
N SER A 560 -13.78 14.84 8.82
CA SER A 560 -14.61 14.23 7.79
C SER A 560 -14.46 12.73 7.91
N ASP A 561 -15.60 12.04 8.08
CA ASP A 561 -15.67 10.58 8.05
C ASP A 561 -14.80 10.07 6.88
N PRO A 562 -13.75 9.26 7.11
CA PRO A 562 -12.87 8.80 6.04
C PRO A 562 -13.65 8.09 4.93
N LEU A 563 -14.78 7.44 5.26
CA LEU A 563 -15.69 6.84 4.30
C LEU A 563 -16.49 7.90 3.52
N ALA A 564 -16.80 9.06 4.10
CA ALA A 564 -17.43 10.17 3.40
C ALA A 564 -16.48 10.82 2.38
N GLU A 565 -15.21 11.04 2.73
CA GLU A 565 -14.22 11.57 1.77
C GLU A 565 -13.89 10.54 0.67
N HIS A 566 -13.74 9.25 1.02
CA HIS A 566 -13.58 8.21 0.00
C HIS A 566 -14.78 8.15 -0.96
N ARG A 567 -16.01 8.19 -0.43
CA ARG A 567 -17.23 8.29 -1.25
C ARG A 567 -17.23 9.55 -2.11
N ARG A 568 -16.83 10.70 -1.58
CA ARG A 568 -16.72 11.97 -2.32
C ARG A 568 -15.79 11.85 -3.53
N VAL A 569 -14.58 11.31 -3.34
CA VAL A 569 -13.61 11.06 -4.43
C VAL A 569 -14.15 10.05 -5.46
N ARG A 570 -14.81 8.96 -5.02
CA ARG A 570 -15.46 8.00 -5.94
C ARG A 570 -16.56 8.63 -6.80
N ARG A 571 -17.37 9.54 -6.23
CA ARG A 571 -18.39 10.29 -6.97
C ARG A 571 -17.78 11.22 -8.01
N GLU A 572 -16.68 11.89 -7.69
CA GLU A 572 -15.95 12.73 -8.65
C GLU A 572 -15.36 11.90 -9.79
N GLN A 573 -14.75 10.74 -9.49
CA GLN A 573 -14.27 9.79 -10.50
C GLN A 573 -15.40 9.26 -11.40
N ALA A 574 -16.54 8.89 -10.83
CA ALA A 574 -17.71 8.43 -11.56
C ALA A 574 -18.28 9.50 -12.51
N ARG A 575 -18.37 10.76 -12.05
CA ARG A 575 -18.75 11.92 -12.88
C ARG A 575 -17.76 12.16 -14.02
N TYR A 576 -16.45 12.08 -13.74
CA TYR A 576 -15.41 12.20 -14.76
C TYR A 576 -15.51 11.08 -15.81
N LEU A 577 -15.74 9.84 -15.41
CA LEU A 577 -15.95 8.71 -16.31
C LEU A 577 -17.17 8.90 -17.21
N LEU A 578 -18.32 9.30 -16.65
CA LEU A 578 -19.53 9.57 -17.44
C LEU A 578 -19.36 10.72 -18.44
N HIS A 579 -18.59 11.75 -18.08
CA HIS A 579 -18.30 12.89 -18.96
C HIS A 579 -17.48 12.48 -20.20
N HIS A 580 -16.47 11.62 -20.02
CA HIS A 580 -15.56 11.22 -21.10
C HIS A 580 -16.04 9.96 -21.84
N TYR A 581 -16.79 9.09 -21.18
CA TYR A 581 -17.24 7.79 -21.68
C TYR A 581 -18.73 7.55 -21.34
N PRO A 582 -19.69 8.17 -22.05
CA PRO A 582 -21.12 8.04 -21.74
C PRO A 582 -21.65 6.60 -21.76
N ALA A 583 -21.00 5.69 -22.51
CA ALA A 583 -21.32 4.26 -22.55
C ALA A 583 -21.16 3.57 -21.18
N ALA A 584 -20.21 4.03 -20.35
CA ALA A 584 -19.91 3.46 -19.03
C ALA A 584 -21.10 3.49 -18.06
N ARG A 585 -22.11 4.33 -18.31
CA ARG A 585 -23.41 4.33 -17.61
C ARG A 585 -24.04 2.93 -17.57
N HIS A 586 -23.90 2.15 -18.64
CA HIS A 586 -24.50 0.81 -18.78
C HIS A 586 -23.56 -0.27 -18.28
N GLU A 587 -22.32 -0.26 -18.74
CA GLU A 587 -21.31 -1.30 -18.45
C GLU A 587 -20.98 -1.38 -16.95
N LEU A 588 -21.01 -0.23 -16.26
CA LEU A 588 -20.64 -0.12 -14.85
C LEU A 588 -21.83 0.20 -13.92
N ALA A 589 -23.05 0.34 -14.47
CA ALA A 589 -24.28 0.68 -13.73
C ALA A 589 -24.18 1.94 -12.84
N ILE A 590 -23.41 2.95 -13.26
CA ILE A 590 -23.18 4.19 -12.51
C ILE A 590 -24.52 4.92 -12.29
N GLY A 591 -24.81 5.29 -11.04
CA GLY A 591 -26.06 5.93 -10.66
C GLY A 591 -27.25 4.98 -10.46
N ARG A 592 -27.07 3.66 -10.62
CA ARG A 592 -28.12 2.64 -10.47
C ARG A 592 -27.84 1.72 -9.26
N PRO A 593 -28.21 2.13 -8.03
CA PRO A 593 -28.08 1.29 -6.83
C PRO A 593 -29.01 0.07 -6.83
N ASP A 594 -29.99 0.02 -7.74
CA ASP A 594 -30.89 -1.11 -7.96
C ASP A 594 -30.29 -2.26 -8.78
N LEU A 595 -29.13 -2.05 -9.41
CA LEU A 595 -28.45 -3.04 -10.24
C LEU A 595 -27.16 -3.56 -9.57
N PRO A 596 -26.71 -4.78 -9.89
CA PRO A 596 -25.39 -5.28 -9.46
C PRO A 596 -24.28 -4.36 -9.99
N ARG A 597 -23.55 -3.71 -9.08
CA ARG A 597 -22.51 -2.74 -9.42
C ARG A 597 -21.16 -3.42 -9.62
N ALA A 598 -20.58 -3.27 -10.81
CA ALA A 598 -19.19 -3.65 -11.08
C ALA A 598 -18.18 -2.56 -10.66
N PHE A 599 -18.66 -1.34 -10.37
CA PHE A 599 -17.86 -0.17 -10.00
C PHE A 599 -18.50 0.56 -8.81
N ASP A 600 -17.70 0.97 -7.83
CA ASP A 600 -18.16 1.82 -6.73
C ASP A 600 -18.16 3.30 -7.16
N ASP A 601 -19.35 3.83 -7.45
CA ASP A 601 -19.57 5.23 -7.77
C ASP A 601 -19.65 6.16 -6.54
N GLY A 602 -19.37 5.65 -5.33
CA GLY A 602 -19.47 6.39 -4.08
C GLY A 602 -20.91 6.63 -3.60
N GLY A 603 -21.88 5.95 -4.20
CA GLY A 603 -23.30 6.07 -3.91
C GLY A 603 -24.02 7.15 -4.72
N LEU A 604 -23.66 7.34 -6.00
CA LEU A 604 -24.43 8.21 -6.90
C LEU A 604 -25.81 7.60 -7.20
N VAL A 605 -26.77 8.50 -7.48
CA VAL A 605 -28.14 8.17 -7.86
C VAL A 605 -28.54 8.98 -9.09
N ASP A 606 -28.83 8.31 -10.21
CA ASP A 606 -29.38 8.92 -11.42
C ASP A 606 -30.91 9.06 -11.27
N ILE A 607 -31.36 10.27 -10.92
CA ILE A 607 -32.75 10.55 -10.56
C ILE A 607 -33.74 10.22 -11.69
N ASN A 608 -33.28 10.21 -12.94
CA ASN A 608 -34.11 9.93 -14.11
C ASN A 608 -34.20 8.43 -14.44
N ALA A 609 -33.28 7.61 -13.95
CA ALA A 609 -33.18 6.19 -14.34
C ALA A 609 -33.48 5.19 -13.20
N VAL A 610 -33.45 5.61 -11.94
CA VAL A 610 -33.71 4.70 -10.81
C VAL A 610 -35.20 4.39 -10.58
N PRO A 611 -35.56 3.21 -10.05
CA PRO A 611 -36.91 2.89 -9.61
C PRO A 611 -37.40 3.80 -8.47
N ASP A 612 -38.72 4.01 -8.37
CA ASP A 612 -39.32 4.90 -7.35
C ASP A 612 -39.02 4.43 -5.91
N GLN A 613 -38.82 3.12 -5.71
CA GLN A 613 -38.40 2.53 -4.43
C GLN A 613 -37.01 3.01 -3.98
N VAL A 614 -36.10 3.32 -4.91
CA VAL A 614 -34.79 3.89 -4.62
C VAL A 614 -34.91 5.37 -4.26
N LEU A 615 -35.76 6.12 -4.97
CA LEU A 615 -36.06 7.52 -4.64
C LEU A 615 -36.66 7.64 -3.22
N ALA A 616 -37.40 6.63 -2.77
CA ALA A 616 -37.89 6.54 -1.39
C ALA A 616 -36.78 6.46 -0.33
N GLY A 617 -35.54 6.09 -0.69
CA GLY A 617 -34.39 5.98 0.22
C GLY A 617 -33.45 7.19 0.23
N LEU A 618 -33.72 8.25 -0.55
CA LEU A 618 -32.85 9.42 -0.64
C LEU A 618 -32.77 10.20 0.71
N PRO A 619 -31.55 10.54 1.18
CA PRO A 619 -31.38 11.27 2.44
C PRO A 619 -31.93 12.70 2.35
N GLY A 620 -32.46 13.21 3.47
CA GLY A 620 -32.91 14.60 3.59
C GLY A 620 -34.28 14.93 2.98
N LEU A 621 -34.85 14.11 2.11
CA LEU A 621 -36.19 14.32 1.55
C LEU A 621 -37.29 13.81 2.51
N SER A 622 -38.35 14.58 2.70
CA SER A 622 -39.57 14.12 3.38
C SER A 622 -40.37 13.13 2.51
N ALA A 623 -41.29 12.36 3.11
CA ALA A 623 -42.16 11.45 2.36
C ALA A 623 -43.01 12.19 1.31
N GLU A 624 -43.41 13.44 1.60
CA GLU A 624 -44.15 14.29 0.66
C GLU A 624 -43.27 14.73 -0.51
N GLN A 625 -42.06 15.21 -0.23
CA GLN A 625 -41.11 15.62 -1.28
C GLN A 625 -40.73 14.44 -2.18
N ARG A 626 -40.59 13.23 -1.65
CA ARG A 626 -40.34 12.02 -2.45
C ARG A 626 -41.52 11.72 -3.39
N ARG A 627 -42.77 11.85 -2.92
CA ARG A 627 -43.97 11.72 -3.77
C ARG A 627 -44.00 12.80 -4.86
N GLN A 628 -43.70 14.05 -4.51
CA GLN A 628 -43.65 15.15 -5.47
C GLN A 628 -42.61 14.91 -6.57
N VAL A 629 -41.39 14.47 -6.22
CA VAL A 629 -40.33 14.15 -7.18
C VAL A 629 -40.75 13.05 -8.15
N VAL A 630 -41.37 11.96 -7.67
CA VAL A 630 -41.88 10.87 -8.53
C VAL A 630 -43.01 11.38 -9.45
N MET A 631 -43.92 12.18 -8.91
CA MET A 631 -45.07 12.71 -9.64
C MET A 631 -44.66 13.73 -10.72
N ASP A 632 -43.76 14.67 -10.43
CA ASP A 632 -43.22 15.61 -11.42
C ASP A 632 -42.35 14.89 -12.48
N ARG A 633 -41.59 13.85 -12.10
CA ARG A 633 -40.84 13.01 -13.07
C ARG A 633 -41.78 12.34 -14.08
N TRP A 634 -42.93 11.86 -13.62
CA TRP A 634 -43.93 11.21 -14.47
C TRP A 634 -44.73 12.20 -15.33
N LEU A 635 -45.16 13.32 -14.75
CA LEU A 635 -46.00 14.33 -15.42
C LEU A 635 -45.23 15.26 -16.38
N ARG A 636 -43.97 15.60 -16.04
CA ARG A 636 -43.17 16.61 -16.77
C ARG A 636 -41.86 16.06 -17.34
N GLY A 637 -41.67 14.73 -17.31
CA GLY A 637 -40.49 14.07 -17.82
C GLY A 637 -39.21 14.29 -16.97
N PRO A 638 -38.03 14.00 -17.54
CA PRO A 638 -36.76 13.98 -16.82
C PRO A 638 -36.34 15.37 -16.31
N PHE A 639 -35.55 15.39 -15.25
CA PHE A 639 -34.89 16.59 -14.72
C PHE A 639 -33.52 16.79 -15.40
N GLY A 640 -33.22 18.00 -15.85
CA GLY A 640 -31.94 18.39 -16.45
C GLY A 640 -30.92 18.96 -15.46
N SER A 641 -31.36 19.52 -14.32
CA SER A 641 -30.44 20.03 -13.28
C SER A 641 -31.04 20.00 -11.87
N MET A 642 -30.19 20.29 -10.89
CA MET A 642 -30.57 20.40 -9.47
C MET A 642 -31.51 21.59 -9.23
N GLU A 643 -31.30 22.70 -9.93
CA GLU A 643 -32.11 23.91 -9.86
C GLU A 643 -33.52 23.64 -10.41
N GLU A 644 -33.62 22.88 -11.50
CA GLU A 644 -34.89 22.46 -12.07
C GLU A 644 -35.63 21.50 -11.13
N LEU A 645 -34.94 20.52 -10.53
CA LEU A 645 -35.51 19.62 -9.53
C LEU A 645 -36.03 20.41 -8.31
N ALA A 646 -35.22 21.32 -7.77
CA ALA A 646 -35.58 22.12 -6.60
C ALA A 646 -36.75 23.07 -6.90
N GLY A 647 -36.78 23.68 -8.09
CA GLY A 647 -37.87 24.55 -8.54
C GLY A 647 -39.18 23.80 -8.81
N ARG A 648 -39.13 22.65 -9.50
CA ARG A 648 -40.33 21.83 -9.78
C ARG A 648 -40.92 21.22 -8.50
N CYS A 649 -40.08 20.71 -7.60
CA CYS A 649 -40.50 19.95 -6.42
C CYS A 649 -40.47 20.76 -5.11
N LEU A 650 -40.30 22.08 -5.17
CA LEU A 650 -40.25 23.01 -4.03
C LEU A 650 -39.30 22.56 -2.91
N LEU A 651 -38.08 22.13 -3.28
CA LEU A 651 -37.07 21.68 -2.32
C LEU A 651 -36.40 22.91 -1.65
N PRO A 652 -36.32 22.97 -0.31
CA PRO A 652 -35.64 24.05 0.37
C PRO A 652 -34.11 23.98 0.15
N PRO A 653 -33.38 25.11 0.18
CA PRO A 653 -31.94 25.16 -0.14
C PRO A 653 -31.08 24.15 0.64
N THR A 654 -31.39 23.99 1.93
CA THR A 654 -30.72 23.04 2.84
C THR A 654 -30.81 21.58 2.39
N VAL A 655 -31.91 21.20 1.75
CA VAL A 655 -32.12 19.85 1.20
C VAL A 655 -31.53 19.76 -0.20
N SER A 656 -31.65 20.80 -1.03
CA SER A 656 -31.09 20.76 -2.38
C SER A 656 -29.57 20.69 -2.37
N ASP A 657 -28.90 21.42 -1.47
CA ASP A 657 -27.44 21.46 -1.43
C ASP A 657 -26.84 20.15 -0.91
N GLY A 658 -27.49 19.49 0.05
CA GLY A 658 -27.10 18.14 0.49
C GLY A 658 -27.28 17.04 -0.59
N LEU A 659 -28.14 17.28 -1.58
CA LEU A 659 -28.39 16.35 -2.68
C LEU A 659 -27.46 16.57 -3.89
N ARG A 660 -26.88 17.77 -4.07
CA ARG A 660 -25.95 18.08 -5.19
C ARG A 660 -24.82 17.08 -5.31
N ASP A 661 -24.22 16.68 -4.20
CA ASP A 661 -23.10 15.76 -4.19
C ASP A 661 -23.48 14.32 -4.55
N VAL A 662 -24.74 13.92 -4.37
CA VAL A 662 -25.22 12.53 -4.51
C VAL A 662 -25.96 12.29 -5.82
N LEU A 663 -26.63 13.30 -6.38
CA LEU A 663 -27.47 13.14 -7.56
C LEU A 663 -26.69 13.26 -8.89
N LEU A 664 -27.24 12.59 -9.91
CA LEU A 664 -26.93 12.76 -11.32
C LEU A 664 -28.20 13.09 -12.11
N PHE A 665 -28.04 13.94 -13.12
CA PHE A 665 -29.10 14.38 -14.04
C PHE A 665 -28.75 13.94 -15.45
N LEU A 666 -28.94 12.66 -15.74
CA LEU A 666 -28.62 12.10 -17.06
C LEU A 666 -29.88 12.05 -17.93
N PRO A 667 -29.78 12.30 -19.26
CA PRO A 667 -30.94 12.22 -20.15
C PRO A 667 -31.53 10.79 -20.14
N PRO A 668 -32.86 10.65 -20.37
CA PRO A 668 -33.48 9.35 -20.49
C PRO A 668 -32.89 8.60 -21.68
N LEU A 669 -32.81 7.27 -21.55
CA LEU A 669 -32.29 6.42 -22.60
C LEU A 669 -33.30 6.29 -23.75
N PRO A 670 -32.85 6.32 -25.02
CA PRO A 670 -33.71 5.87 -26.11
C PRO A 670 -34.13 4.42 -25.84
N PRO A 671 -35.39 4.05 -26.16
CA PRO A 671 -35.84 2.67 -26.00
C PRO A 671 -34.94 1.74 -26.82
N ALA A 672 -34.57 0.60 -26.23
CA ALA A 672 -33.72 -0.37 -26.90
C ALA A 672 -34.37 -0.80 -28.22
N THR A 673 -33.68 -0.54 -29.34
CA THR A 673 -34.11 -1.02 -30.66
C THR A 673 -34.17 -2.55 -30.59
N PRO A 674 -35.33 -3.19 -30.86
CA PRO A 674 -35.40 -4.65 -30.84
C PRO A 674 -34.39 -5.21 -31.85
N PRO A 675 -33.75 -6.37 -31.54
CA PRO A 675 -32.72 -6.93 -32.40
C PRO A 675 -33.29 -7.16 -33.81
N SER A 676 -32.65 -6.56 -34.81
CA SER A 676 -33.03 -6.71 -36.20
C SER A 676 -32.97 -8.19 -36.59
N THR A 677 -34.13 -8.81 -36.78
CA THR A 677 -34.26 -10.16 -37.35
C THR A 677 -33.98 -10.10 -38.85
N ALA A 678 -32.70 -9.94 -39.20
CA ALA A 678 -32.22 -10.24 -40.53
C ALA A 678 -32.36 -11.75 -40.79
N PRO A 679 -33.00 -12.17 -41.89
CA PRO A 679 -33.05 -13.58 -42.28
C PRO A 679 -31.66 -14.10 -42.65
N ARG A 680 -31.47 -15.41 -42.47
CA ARG A 680 -30.20 -16.13 -42.71
C ARG A 680 -29.81 -16.17 -44.20
#